data_AF-A0A1Y2ATR8-F1
#
_entry.id   AF-A0A1Y2ATR8-F1
#
_cell.length_a   1.000
_cell.length_b   1.000
_cell.length_c   1.000
_cell.angle_alpha   90.00
_cell.angle_beta   90.00
_cell.angle_gamma   90.00
#
_symmetry.space_group_name_H-M   'P 1'
#
loop_
_entity.id
_entity.type
_entity.pdbx_description
1 polymer ?
#
loop_
_entity_poly.entity_id
_entity_poly.type
_entity_poly.pdbx_seq_one_letter_code
_entity_poly.pdbx_strand_id
1 'polypeptide(L)'
;MIVLPLTLNANLSTLGYIMDVELLKIVSFYDKNNIERLSKYLISKFKEFNDSDDDYNPIYPSFPGETIDPSSIYLYYSQWLHYLDHSPDYDKKSLIPKSYQWGMKKLDQEEESNSNFLSEISVGDSNEKKLKIISYGDEEEFCQSMMVLMQSSENFVEEDVQDINTFMIKVIDHEKYIPKPILNLENLAHVTNSYLNYFRGKNLPFNTIYSWFSHFNISYDEVLIIALAFSNHFNVASNLKKYRKFEYLGDTHQKILMKFLNDCSGTHRYNEFLKKKKVWSRLCGTIYTDNFMKEYPELVKDLLRISKEDVFNFISINRYHKYIDFDEDKEEGSGNNSSRGNLDDLYKKEIEKALKSNSEFLSSVTFKSCNLLSSIITVNGTDYEFENGKLLLDEEEEEEDEEQTNEKENENNSKSKEELFMKPLKSLMNKATKLIRQKLNIVLSLNENISKLGFCMDIPLLKKIAVYDEYEIEEIYQLISSELENITCSRINYMPPYYNFPRNHLSIELTYKSYCKWLLSLELLNYDPNMIPTNYRTRFEQYHDAEVIENEVRNIKLKTLSIGHKDEFYQVMIHLMSASEAISKEDIMDLHSFIKYEENRLKYIPEMIPNKENLANIIYRLVLYCMTESPPLETILPYYTNVNDVLRLALVMSGNQASDLGRSVKFKSFKNSERRILMTLLNNCRNRYEDFMKYKNMWERFCERVHPSKFKNLYPDLINDLLGSYRILGTPEHKKIRMEYRFYLSLYELDDRFKEYKEKVRKYVKELKKKKRRRKEKGTRKE
;
A
#
# COMPACT_ATOMS: atom_id res chain seq x y z
N MET A 1 -50.89 31.68 5.14
CA MET A 1 -49.42 31.53 5.28
C MET A 1 -49.06 30.26 6.04
N ILE A 2 -49.70 29.95 7.18
CA ILE A 2 -49.34 28.79 8.02
C ILE A 2 -49.79 27.40 7.50
N VAL A 3 -50.72 27.35 6.53
CA VAL A 3 -51.27 26.11 5.95
C VAL A 3 -50.18 25.18 5.44
N LEU A 4 -49.31 25.68 4.56
CA LEU A 4 -48.25 24.90 3.94
C LEU A 4 -47.21 24.38 4.96
N PRO A 5 -46.69 25.21 5.89
CA PRO A 5 -45.82 24.73 6.97
C PRO A 5 -46.45 23.68 7.87
N LEU A 6 -47.71 23.86 8.31
CA LEU A 6 -48.38 22.87 9.16
C LEU A 6 -48.67 21.57 8.40
N THR A 7 -48.97 21.66 7.10
CA THR A 7 -49.15 20.48 6.25
C THR A 7 -47.82 19.71 6.11
N LEU A 8 -46.71 20.43 5.89
CA LEU A 8 -45.37 19.82 5.91
C LEU A 8 -45.08 19.20 7.28
N ASN A 9 -45.39 19.90 8.38
CA ASN A 9 -45.19 19.42 9.73
C ASN A 9 -45.92 18.08 10.00
N ALA A 10 -47.17 17.97 9.53
CA ALA A 10 -47.96 16.75 9.60
C ALA A 10 -47.38 15.61 8.73
N ASN A 11 -46.79 15.95 7.57
CA ASN A 11 -46.07 14.98 6.74
C ASN A 11 -44.73 14.54 7.34
N LEU A 12 -44.07 15.37 8.15
CA LEU A 12 -42.83 15.00 8.85
C LEU A 12 -43.12 14.15 10.09
N SER A 13 -44.28 14.32 10.73
CA SER A 13 -44.63 13.53 11.92
C SER A 13 -44.80 12.04 11.61
N THR A 14 -45.16 11.67 10.37
CA THR A 14 -45.18 10.26 9.95
C THR A 14 -43.79 9.63 9.87
N LEU A 15 -42.73 10.47 9.73
CA LEU A 15 -41.34 10.05 9.85
C LEU A 15 -40.81 10.15 11.29
N GLY A 16 -41.64 10.53 12.25
CA GLY A 16 -41.22 10.69 13.64
C GLY A 16 -40.62 12.06 13.97
N TYR A 17 -40.83 13.09 13.14
CA TYR A 17 -40.24 14.42 13.35
C TYR A 17 -41.28 15.55 13.36
N ILE A 18 -41.02 16.60 14.12
CA ILE A 18 -41.89 17.80 14.15
C ILE A 18 -41.06 19.07 14.27
N MET A 19 -41.46 20.15 13.61
CA MET A 19 -40.78 21.45 13.66
C MET A 19 -41.08 22.18 14.98
N ASP A 20 -40.12 22.95 15.47
CA ASP A 20 -40.36 23.88 16.57
C ASP A 20 -41.04 25.20 16.13
N VAL A 21 -41.35 26.05 17.10
CA VAL A 21 -42.06 27.32 16.86
C VAL A 21 -41.28 28.27 15.95
N GLU A 22 -39.96 28.30 16.05
CA GLU A 22 -39.12 29.24 15.30
C GLU A 22 -38.93 28.80 13.86
N LEU A 23 -38.63 27.51 13.64
CA LEU A 23 -38.53 26.93 12.31
C LEU A 23 -39.84 27.06 11.55
N LEU A 24 -40.97 26.75 12.19
CA LEU A 24 -42.28 26.88 11.54
C LEU A 24 -42.58 28.33 11.13
N LYS A 25 -42.21 29.31 11.97
CA LYS A 25 -42.32 30.74 11.61
C LYS A 25 -41.50 31.08 10.37
N ILE A 26 -40.26 30.61 10.28
CA ILE A 26 -39.40 30.87 9.12
C ILE A 26 -39.99 30.21 7.86
N VAL A 27 -40.38 28.94 7.95
CA VAL A 27 -40.97 28.19 6.84
C VAL A 27 -42.30 28.81 6.40
N SER A 28 -43.02 29.53 7.27
CA SER A 28 -44.26 30.25 6.91
C SER A 28 -44.08 31.38 5.90
N PHE A 29 -42.86 31.85 5.69
CA PHE A 29 -42.51 32.83 4.66
C PHE A 29 -42.10 32.17 3.33
N TYR A 30 -42.00 30.84 3.25
CA TYR A 30 -41.60 30.16 2.03
C TYR A 30 -42.75 30.16 1.02
N ASP A 31 -42.43 30.39 -0.25
CA ASP A 31 -43.36 30.15 -1.34
C ASP A 31 -43.53 28.64 -1.61
N LYS A 32 -44.47 28.31 -2.49
CA LYS A 32 -44.81 26.91 -2.83
C LYS A 32 -43.61 26.11 -3.33
N ASN A 33 -42.70 26.72 -4.10
CA ASN A 33 -41.54 26.03 -4.67
C ASN A 33 -40.45 25.80 -3.62
N ASN A 34 -40.18 26.79 -2.77
CA ASN A 34 -39.19 26.68 -1.70
C ASN A 34 -39.62 25.67 -0.64
N ILE A 35 -40.90 25.64 -0.25
CA ILE A 35 -41.37 24.64 0.72
C ILE A 35 -41.40 23.23 0.13
N GLU A 36 -41.68 23.08 -1.16
CA GLU A 36 -41.57 21.78 -1.84
C GLU A 36 -40.12 21.26 -1.85
N ARG A 37 -39.15 22.12 -2.15
CA ARG A 37 -37.73 21.78 -2.11
C ARG A 37 -37.27 21.40 -0.70
N LEU A 38 -37.65 22.20 0.30
CA LEU A 38 -37.37 21.90 1.70
C LEU A 38 -37.99 20.57 2.12
N SER A 39 -39.25 20.33 1.76
CA SER A 39 -39.96 19.08 2.05
C SER A 39 -39.24 17.87 1.45
N LYS A 40 -38.91 17.91 0.16
CA LYS A 40 -38.17 16.84 -0.52
C LYS A 40 -36.83 16.56 0.14
N TYR A 41 -36.10 17.61 0.52
CA TYR A 41 -34.83 17.49 1.23
C TYR A 41 -34.99 16.83 2.61
N LEU A 42 -35.90 17.34 3.45
CA LEU A 42 -36.11 16.82 4.81
C LEU A 42 -36.62 15.38 4.81
N ILE A 43 -37.60 15.06 3.95
CA ILE A 43 -38.13 13.70 3.81
C ILE A 43 -37.02 12.73 3.39
N SER A 44 -36.20 13.13 2.41
CA SER A 44 -35.07 12.30 1.97
C SER A 44 -34.09 12.04 3.12
N LYS A 45 -33.77 13.07 3.92
CA LYS A 45 -32.79 12.95 5.01
C LYS A 45 -33.32 12.18 6.22
N PHE A 46 -34.59 12.36 6.58
CA PHE A 46 -35.17 11.63 7.72
C PHE A 46 -35.44 10.17 7.41
N LYS A 47 -35.72 9.81 6.14
CA LYS A 47 -35.72 8.41 5.70
C LYS A 47 -34.37 7.74 5.92
N GLU A 48 -33.30 8.42 5.50
CA GLU A 48 -31.92 7.97 5.67
C GLU A 48 -31.59 7.79 7.16
N PHE A 49 -31.94 8.76 8.03
CA PHE A 49 -31.67 8.68 9.47
C PHE A 49 -32.47 7.63 10.24
N ASN A 50 -33.64 7.23 9.73
CA ASN A 50 -34.45 6.20 10.36
C ASN A 50 -34.08 4.79 9.90
N ASP A 51 -33.14 4.65 8.94
CA ASP A 51 -32.64 3.38 8.41
C ASP A 51 -33.77 2.40 8.01
N SER A 52 -34.88 2.95 7.50
CA SER A 52 -36.11 2.22 7.20
C SER A 52 -36.38 2.21 5.69
N ASP A 53 -36.45 1.01 5.10
CA ASP A 53 -37.02 0.77 3.76
C ASP A 53 -38.55 0.92 3.73
N ASP A 54 -39.16 1.27 4.86
CA ASP A 54 -40.61 1.43 5.00
C ASP A 54 -41.17 2.46 4.01
N ASP A 55 -42.31 2.11 3.42
CA ASP A 55 -43.07 3.00 2.53
C ASP A 55 -43.48 4.25 3.32
N TYR A 56 -42.85 5.38 2.97
CA TYR A 56 -43.26 6.68 3.48
C TYR A 56 -44.68 7.00 3.03
N ASN A 57 -45.59 6.95 4.00
CA ASN A 57 -46.99 7.24 3.84
C ASN A 57 -47.28 8.64 4.44
N PRO A 58 -47.08 9.72 3.68
CA PRO A 58 -47.45 11.07 4.13
C PRO A 58 -48.96 11.17 4.33
N ILE A 59 -49.38 11.99 5.30
CA ILE A 59 -50.79 12.35 5.51
C ILE A 59 -51.35 13.08 4.28
N TYR A 60 -50.48 13.86 3.62
CA TYR A 60 -50.78 14.61 2.40
C TYR A 60 -49.81 14.20 1.27
N PRO A 61 -50.09 13.12 0.52
CA PRO A 61 -49.20 12.59 -0.52
C PRO A 61 -48.92 13.55 -1.67
N SER A 62 -49.86 14.42 -2.01
CA SER A 62 -49.70 15.36 -3.13
C SER A 62 -49.17 16.74 -2.69
N PHE A 63 -48.55 16.86 -1.51
CA PHE A 63 -47.96 18.12 -1.01
C PHE A 63 -46.93 18.71 -2.00
N PRO A 64 -46.93 20.03 -2.27
CA PRO A 64 -47.79 21.09 -1.73
C PRO A 64 -49.08 21.35 -2.54
N GLY A 65 -49.46 20.44 -3.44
CA GLY A 65 -50.74 20.49 -4.16
C GLY A 65 -51.94 20.15 -3.27
N GLU A 66 -51.72 19.30 -2.27
CA GLU A 66 -52.69 18.91 -1.24
C GLU A 66 -52.27 19.48 0.12
N THR A 67 -53.22 20.06 0.86
CA THR A 67 -52.96 20.74 2.13
C THR A 67 -54.07 20.54 3.16
N ILE A 68 -53.76 20.80 4.43
CA ILE A 68 -54.75 20.86 5.52
C ILE A 68 -55.93 21.78 5.11
N ASP A 69 -57.16 21.32 5.38
CA ASP A 69 -58.36 22.11 5.13
C ASP A 69 -58.34 23.43 5.93
N PRO A 70 -58.67 24.58 5.32
CA PRO A 70 -58.66 25.86 6.01
C PRO A 70 -59.48 25.93 7.30
N SER A 71 -60.58 25.19 7.40
CA SER A 71 -61.42 25.11 8.59
C SER A 71 -60.78 24.34 9.74
N SER A 72 -59.82 23.44 9.44
CA SER A 72 -59.12 22.60 10.43
C SER A 72 -57.73 23.13 10.81
N ILE A 73 -57.24 24.22 10.21
CA ILE A 73 -55.89 24.77 10.50
C ILE A 73 -55.69 25.05 11.99
N TYR A 74 -56.65 25.69 12.63
CA TYR A 74 -56.53 26.10 14.04
C TYR A 74 -56.40 24.88 14.96
N LEU A 75 -57.04 23.77 14.57
CA LEU A 75 -56.96 22.50 15.26
C LEU A 75 -55.56 21.89 15.16
N TYR A 76 -55.02 21.76 13.94
CA TYR A 76 -53.65 21.25 13.70
C TYR A 76 -52.59 22.11 14.41
N TYR A 77 -52.76 23.44 14.36
CA TYR A 77 -51.91 24.38 15.08
C TYR A 77 -51.95 24.15 16.61
N SER A 78 -53.14 23.91 17.16
CA SER A 78 -53.31 23.66 18.60
C SER A 78 -52.72 22.33 19.04
N GLN A 79 -52.88 21.26 18.24
CA GLN A 79 -52.28 19.94 18.49
C GLN A 79 -50.75 19.99 18.46
N TRP A 80 -50.17 20.66 17.47
CA TRP A 80 -48.72 20.87 17.38
C TRP A 80 -48.15 21.62 18.59
N LEU A 81 -48.77 22.73 18.98
CA LEU A 81 -48.34 23.49 20.16
C LEU A 81 -48.52 22.70 21.46
N HIS A 82 -49.63 21.96 21.58
CA HIS A 82 -49.86 21.08 22.72
C HIS A 82 -48.74 20.03 22.84
N TYR A 83 -48.32 19.42 21.72
CA TYR A 83 -47.21 18.49 21.69
C TYR A 83 -45.91 19.14 22.18
N LEU A 84 -45.55 20.31 21.66
CA LEU A 84 -44.34 21.02 22.08
C LEU A 84 -44.37 21.44 23.56
N ASP A 85 -45.52 21.86 24.09
CA ASP A 85 -45.66 22.30 25.49
C ASP A 85 -45.46 21.14 26.49
N HIS A 86 -45.92 19.95 26.10
CA HIS A 86 -45.83 18.73 26.91
C HIS A 86 -44.58 17.90 26.62
N SER A 87 -43.84 18.20 25.54
CA SER A 87 -42.58 17.52 25.25
C SER A 87 -41.53 17.87 26.32
N PRO A 88 -40.82 16.87 26.88
CA PRO A 88 -39.72 17.11 27.81
C PRO A 88 -38.48 17.67 27.10
N ASP A 89 -38.33 17.45 25.80
CA ASP A 89 -37.15 17.83 25.02
C ASP A 89 -37.25 19.24 24.41
N TYR A 90 -38.33 19.98 24.70
CA TYR A 90 -38.54 21.33 24.21
C TYR A 90 -38.38 22.38 25.32
N ASP A 91 -37.24 23.06 25.32
CA ASP A 91 -36.89 24.02 26.38
C ASP A 91 -37.48 25.42 26.16
N LYS A 92 -37.83 25.77 24.92
CA LYS A 92 -38.35 27.11 24.54
C LYS A 92 -39.87 27.23 24.79
N LYS A 93 -40.38 26.68 25.90
CA LYS A 93 -41.82 26.69 26.25
C LYS A 93 -42.40 28.11 26.40
N SER A 94 -41.56 29.08 26.74
CA SER A 94 -41.92 30.50 26.78
C SER A 94 -42.40 31.07 25.43
N LEU A 95 -42.04 30.43 24.31
CA LEU A 95 -42.47 30.83 22.96
C LEU A 95 -43.87 30.31 22.59
N ILE A 96 -44.47 29.44 23.42
CA ILE A 96 -45.77 28.82 23.14
C ILE A 96 -46.90 29.74 23.62
N PRO A 97 -47.82 30.17 22.73
CA PRO A 97 -48.94 31.03 23.12
C PRO A 97 -50.02 30.22 23.84
N LYS A 98 -50.38 30.59 25.07
CA LYS A 98 -51.43 29.89 25.87
C LYS A 98 -52.81 29.80 25.21
N SER A 99 -53.08 30.58 24.15
CA SER A 99 -54.34 30.53 23.40
C SER A 99 -54.64 29.17 22.78
N TYR A 100 -53.62 28.35 22.50
CA TYR A 100 -53.80 27.00 21.94
C TYR A 100 -54.68 26.11 22.82
N GLN A 101 -54.68 26.33 24.15
CA GLN A 101 -55.47 25.56 25.12
C GLN A 101 -56.98 25.64 24.84
N TRP A 102 -57.47 26.74 24.24
CA TRP A 102 -58.87 26.84 23.82
C TRP A 102 -59.20 25.88 22.68
N GLY A 103 -58.27 25.65 21.75
CA GLY A 103 -58.41 24.66 20.68
C GLY A 103 -58.42 23.23 21.23
N MET A 104 -57.59 22.94 22.23
CA MET A 104 -57.58 21.63 22.89
C MET A 104 -58.86 21.38 23.70
N LYS A 105 -59.40 22.38 24.40
CA LYS A 105 -60.70 22.26 25.08
C LYS A 105 -61.86 21.99 24.13
N LYS A 106 -61.79 22.52 22.90
CA LYS A 106 -62.81 22.28 21.87
C LYS A 106 -62.72 20.85 21.33
N LEU A 107 -61.52 20.29 21.21
CA LEU A 107 -61.30 18.89 20.87
C LEU A 107 -61.89 17.92 21.91
N ASP A 108 -61.63 18.17 23.19
CA ASP A 108 -62.12 17.31 24.28
C ASP A 108 -63.66 17.29 24.38
N GLN A 109 -64.35 18.25 23.75
CA GLN A 109 -65.81 18.39 23.75
C GLN A 109 -66.51 17.81 22.51
N GLU A 110 -65.77 17.61 21.42
CA GLU A 110 -66.29 17.07 20.15
C GLU A 110 -65.80 15.60 20.01
N GLU A 111 -66.45 14.67 20.72
CA GLU A 111 -66.07 13.23 20.80
C GLU A 111 -66.19 12.42 19.48
N GLU A 112 -66.38 13.06 18.31
CA GLU A 112 -66.49 12.35 17.03
C GLU A 112 -65.78 13.07 15.86
N SER A 113 -64.81 12.37 15.26
CA SER A 113 -64.50 12.38 13.81
C SER A 113 -63.68 13.49 13.15
N ASN A 114 -62.90 14.31 13.87
CA ASN A 114 -61.87 15.15 13.23
C ASN A 114 -60.46 14.66 13.57
N SER A 115 -59.76 14.15 12.55
CA SER A 115 -58.43 13.53 12.58
C SER A 115 -57.46 14.27 13.52
N ASN A 116 -57.20 13.72 14.69
CA ASN A 116 -55.99 14.08 15.41
C ASN A 116 -54.83 13.47 14.60
N PHE A 117 -54.08 14.29 13.86
CA PHE A 117 -52.97 13.75 13.05
C PHE A 117 -51.86 13.16 13.93
N LEU A 118 -51.89 13.45 15.23
CA LEU A 118 -51.06 12.84 16.26
C LEU A 118 -51.75 11.66 16.97
N SER A 119 -53.02 11.30 16.71
CA SER A 119 -53.65 10.17 17.42
C SER A 119 -53.13 8.79 16.99
N GLU A 120 -52.51 8.69 15.81
CA GLU A 120 -51.73 7.50 15.43
C GLU A 120 -50.34 7.45 16.11
N ILE A 121 -49.99 8.51 16.85
CA ILE A 121 -48.72 8.69 17.59
C ILE A 121 -49.12 8.96 19.05
N SER A 122 -49.61 7.91 19.72
CA SER A 122 -50.25 7.99 21.04
C SER A 122 -49.44 8.77 22.08
N VAL A 123 -50.12 9.68 22.77
CA VAL A 123 -49.71 10.37 23.99
C VAL A 123 -50.38 9.62 25.17
N GLY A 124 -49.61 8.85 25.94
CA GLY A 124 -49.98 8.20 27.20
C GLY A 124 -49.27 6.85 27.45
N ASP A 125 -48.34 6.84 28.42
CA ASP A 125 -47.69 5.75 29.16
C ASP A 125 -47.41 4.39 28.47
N SER A 126 -46.11 4.13 28.28
CA SER A 126 -45.39 2.85 28.11
C SER A 126 -45.19 2.25 26.70
N ASN A 127 -45.65 2.88 25.61
CA ASN A 127 -45.27 2.50 24.23
C ASN A 127 -45.40 3.67 23.22
N GLU A 128 -44.98 4.89 23.58
CA GLU A 128 -45.09 6.07 22.70
C GLU A 128 -43.99 6.15 21.64
N LYS A 129 -44.34 6.44 20.38
CA LYS A 129 -43.39 6.98 19.40
C LYS A 129 -43.12 8.46 19.74
N LYS A 130 -42.09 8.72 20.54
CA LYS A 130 -41.61 10.09 20.82
C LYS A 130 -41.14 10.77 19.53
N LEU A 131 -41.74 11.90 19.15
CA LEU A 131 -41.32 12.68 17.98
C LEU A 131 -40.06 13.49 18.29
N LYS A 132 -39.11 13.47 17.37
CA LYS A 132 -37.89 14.28 17.42
C LYS A 132 -38.19 15.71 16.96
N ILE A 133 -37.80 16.70 17.74
CA ILE A 133 -38.05 18.11 17.43
C ILE A 133 -36.93 18.64 16.53
N ILE A 134 -37.31 19.26 15.41
CA ILE A 134 -36.42 19.94 14.49
C ILE A 134 -36.46 21.43 14.81
N SER A 135 -35.32 21.97 15.22
CA SER A 135 -35.17 23.39 15.51
C SER A 135 -34.41 24.12 14.41
N TYR A 136 -34.67 25.41 14.29
CA TYR A 136 -33.82 26.30 13.51
C TYR A 136 -32.56 26.60 14.31
N GLY A 137 -31.41 26.16 13.81
CA GLY A 137 -30.10 26.51 14.33
C GLY A 137 -29.38 27.51 13.45
N ASP A 138 -28.41 28.22 14.02
CA ASP A 138 -27.51 29.09 13.26
C ASP A 138 -26.12 28.46 13.03
N GLU A 139 -25.30 29.11 12.21
CA GLU A 139 -23.96 28.62 11.87
C GLU A 139 -23.05 28.54 13.10
N GLU A 140 -23.22 29.43 14.09
CA GLU A 140 -22.40 29.43 15.30
C GLU A 140 -22.77 28.23 16.19
N GLU A 141 -24.05 27.94 16.40
CA GLU A 141 -24.52 26.73 17.10
C GLU A 141 -23.98 25.45 16.46
N PHE A 142 -24.00 25.38 15.12
CA PHE A 142 -23.39 24.27 14.39
C PHE A 142 -21.88 24.19 14.64
N CYS A 143 -21.15 25.30 14.56
CA CYS A 143 -19.71 25.33 14.85
C CYS A 143 -19.41 24.89 16.29
N GLN A 144 -20.21 25.31 17.27
CA GLN A 144 -20.08 24.87 18.66
C GLN A 144 -20.34 23.36 18.81
N SER A 145 -21.33 22.82 18.10
CA SER A 145 -21.57 21.36 18.10
C SER A 145 -20.38 20.58 17.54
N MET A 146 -19.72 21.09 16.50
CA MET A 146 -18.51 20.49 15.94
C MET A 146 -17.32 20.60 16.90
N MET A 147 -17.20 21.68 17.67
CA MET A 147 -16.21 21.78 18.74
C MET A 147 -16.42 20.71 19.82
N VAL A 148 -17.67 20.47 20.23
CA VAL A 148 -18.01 19.41 21.19
C VAL A 148 -17.66 18.04 20.62
N LEU A 149 -18.01 17.77 19.36
CA LEU A 149 -17.62 16.53 18.67
C LEU A 149 -16.09 16.36 18.68
N MET A 150 -15.34 17.40 18.28
CA MET A 150 -13.87 17.37 18.25
C MET A 150 -13.25 17.11 19.63
N GLN A 151 -13.91 17.48 20.72
CA GLN A 151 -13.46 17.25 22.10
C GLN A 151 -13.96 15.94 22.70
N SER A 152 -14.67 15.10 21.94
CA SER A 152 -15.14 13.80 22.42
C SER A 152 -13.99 12.97 22.98
N SER A 153 -14.26 12.31 24.12
CA SER A 153 -13.34 11.33 24.69
C SER A 153 -13.38 10.00 23.96
N GLU A 154 -14.50 9.67 23.33
CA GLU A 154 -14.68 8.46 22.52
C GLU A 154 -13.96 8.59 21.18
N ASN A 155 -13.43 7.49 20.67
CA ASN A 155 -12.79 7.49 19.35
C ASN A 155 -13.84 7.79 18.28
N PHE A 156 -13.46 8.59 17.29
CA PHE A 156 -14.32 8.83 16.15
C PHE A 156 -14.67 7.55 15.40
N VAL A 157 -15.89 7.53 14.88
CA VAL A 157 -16.31 6.64 13.79
C VAL A 157 -16.14 7.35 12.44
N GLU A 158 -16.41 6.62 11.35
CA GLU A 158 -16.25 7.15 10.00
C GLU A 158 -17.17 8.36 9.75
N GLU A 159 -18.39 8.30 10.26
CA GLU A 159 -19.39 9.36 10.17
C GLU A 159 -18.90 10.66 10.84
N ASP A 160 -18.27 10.58 12.01
CA ASP A 160 -17.75 11.76 12.72
C ASP A 160 -16.68 12.50 11.89
N VAL A 161 -15.78 11.75 11.25
CA VAL A 161 -14.74 12.32 10.40
C VAL A 161 -15.34 12.89 9.11
N GLN A 162 -16.39 12.28 8.58
CA GLN A 162 -17.12 12.83 7.44
C GLN A 162 -17.83 14.15 7.77
N ASP A 163 -18.39 14.27 8.97
CA ASP A 163 -18.96 15.52 9.47
C ASP A 163 -17.90 16.59 9.66
N ILE A 164 -16.74 16.25 10.26
CA ILE A 164 -15.60 17.16 10.41
C ILE A 164 -15.07 17.59 9.03
N ASN A 165 -14.94 16.69 8.07
CA ASN A 165 -14.54 17.02 6.70
C ASN A 165 -15.53 18.01 6.06
N THR A 166 -16.83 17.75 6.21
CA THR A 166 -17.88 18.65 5.71
C THR A 166 -17.78 20.02 6.37
N PHE A 167 -17.56 20.07 7.68
CA PHE A 167 -17.32 21.29 8.44
C PHE A 167 -16.12 22.08 7.87
N MET A 168 -14.96 21.45 7.69
CA MET A 168 -13.75 22.09 7.14
C MET A 168 -13.96 22.59 5.70
N ILE A 169 -14.74 21.85 4.90
CA ILE A 169 -15.09 22.24 3.52
C ILE A 169 -16.03 23.43 3.50
N LYS A 170 -17.01 23.54 4.39
CA LYS A 170 -18.09 24.53 4.29
C LYS A 170 -17.81 25.80 5.08
N VAL A 171 -17.19 25.72 6.26
CA VAL A 171 -16.92 26.87 7.12
C VAL A 171 -15.63 27.56 6.71
N ILE A 172 -15.71 28.86 6.41
CA ILE A 172 -14.57 29.64 5.87
C ILE A 172 -13.46 29.79 6.91
N ASP A 173 -13.81 30.17 8.14
CA ASP A 173 -12.87 30.44 9.24
C ASP A 173 -12.81 29.27 10.25
N HIS A 174 -12.90 28.03 9.76
CA HIS A 174 -12.96 26.82 10.59
C HIS A 174 -11.83 26.71 11.62
N GLU A 175 -10.64 27.29 11.36
CA GLU A 175 -9.49 27.27 12.28
C GLU A 175 -9.81 27.89 13.65
N LYS A 176 -10.71 28.90 13.70
CA LYS A 176 -11.16 29.53 14.94
C LYS A 176 -11.90 28.56 15.86
N TYR A 177 -12.54 27.56 15.27
CA TYR A 177 -13.40 26.59 15.94
C TYR A 177 -12.72 25.24 16.14
N ILE A 178 -11.39 25.16 15.97
CA ILE A 178 -10.64 23.97 16.38
C ILE A 178 -10.33 24.11 17.89
N PRO A 179 -10.94 23.29 18.75
CA PRO A 179 -10.80 23.42 20.20
C PRO A 179 -9.39 23.07 20.66
N LYS A 180 -8.95 23.69 21.76
CA LYS A 180 -7.62 23.45 22.35
C LYS A 180 -7.74 23.32 23.88
N PRO A 181 -7.36 22.18 24.50
CA PRO A 181 -6.83 20.96 23.86
C PRO A 181 -7.93 20.00 23.36
N ILE A 182 -7.59 19.17 22.37
CA ILE A 182 -8.29 17.91 22.06
C ILE A 182 -7.54 16.79 22.81
N LEU A 183 -8.23 16.10 23.72
CA LEU A 183 -7.59 15.18 24.68
C LEU A 183 -7.43 13.75 24.17
N ASN A 184 -8.21 13.32 23.17
CA ASN A 184 -8.03 12.04 22.50
C ASN A 184 -7.05 12.21 21.32
N LEU A 185 -5.94 11.46 21.35
CA LEU A 185 -4.87 11.57 20.35
C LEU A 185 -5.33 11.16 18.95
N GLU A 186 -6.12 10.09 18.85
CA GLU A 186 -6.62 9.57 17.56
C GLU A 186 -7.58 10.59 16.94
N ASN A 187 -8.48 11.16 17.73
CA ASN A 187 -9.39 12.23 17.32
C ASN A 187 -8.61 13.47 16.87
N LEU A 188 -7.60 13.90 17.63
CA LEU A 188 -6.73 15.02 17.24
C LEU A 188 -6.03 14.73 15.90
N ALA A 189 -5.57 13.50 15.67
CA ALA A 189 -4.94 13.11 14.42
C ALA A 189 -5.93 13.16 13.24
N HIS A 190 -7.18 12.72 13.41
CA HIS A 190 -8.22 12.86 12.39
C HIS A 190 -8.58 14.33 12.12
N VAL A 191 -8.80 15.15 13.16
CA VAL A 191 -9.04 16.60 13.00
C VAL A 191 -7.88 17.25 12.25
N THR A 192 -6.65 16.88 12.59
CA THR A 192 -5.45 17.37 11.91
C THR A 192 -5.45 16.93 10.44
N ASN A 193 -5.77 15.67 10.13
CA ASN A 193 -5.86 15.18 8.76
C ASN A 193 -6.88 15.98 7.94
N SER A 194 -8.09 16.16 8.47
CA SER A 194 -9.14 16.96 7.85
C SER A 194 -8.71 18.41 7.61
N TYR A 195 -8.10 19.04 8.61
CA TYR A 195 -7.58 20.41 8.48
C TYR A 195 -6.51 20.50 7.38
N LEU A 196 -5.57 19.55 7.32
CA LEU A 196 -4.52 19.52 6.30
C LEU A 196 -5.08 19.37 4.88
N ASN A 197 -6.09 18.50 4.71
CA ASN A 197 -6.70 18.22 3.41
C ASN A 197 -7.55 19.38 2.88
N TYR A 198 -8.14 20.19 3.77
CA TYR A 198 -9.04 21.29 3.42
C TYR A 198 -8.48 22.68 3.75
N PHE A 199 -7.18 22.79 4.06
CA PHE A 199 -6.53 24.06 4.33
C PHE A 199 -6.55 24.97 3.10
N ARG A 200 -7.08 26.19 3.26
CA ARG A 200 -7.25 27.15 2.15
C ARG A 200 -6.13 28.19 2.04
N GLY A 201 -5.24 28.27 3.03
CA GLY A 201 -4.17 29.25 3.04
C GLY A 201 -3.02 28.91 2.07
N LYS A 202 -2.19 29.91 1.74
CA LYS A 202 -1.00 29.70 0.90
C LYS A 202 0.14 28.99 1.64
N ASN A 203 0.28 29.29 2.94
CA ASN A 203 1.33 28.75 3.79
C ASN A 203 0.66 28.12 5.00
N LEU A 204 0.80 26.81 5.12
CA LEU A 204 0.26 26.09 6.25
C LEU A 204 1.04 26.45 7.54
N PRO A 205 0.36 26.74 8.67
CA PRO A 205 1.00 27.11 9.92
C PRO A 205 1.55 25.87 10.64
N PHE A 206 2.62 25.28 10.10
CA PHE A 206 3.22 24.03 10.58
C PHE A 206 3.49 24.01 12.09
N ASN A 207 4.11 25.06 12.65
CA ASN A 207 4.40 25.13 14.08
C ASN A 207 3.13 25.18 14.95
N THR A 208 2.07 25.82 14.46
CA THR A 208 0.78 25.87 15.15
C THR A 208 0.16 24.48 15.21
N ILE A 209 0.12 23.76 14.09
CA ILE A 209 -0.40 22.38 14.04
C ILE A 209 0.43 21.46 14.92
N TYR A 210 1.76 21.56 14.86
CA TYR A 210 2.66 20.78 15.71
C TYR A 210 2.40 21.04 17.20
N SER A 211 2.11 22.29 17.57
CA SER A 211 1.79 22.65 18.96
C SER A 211 0.48 22.05 19.47
N TRP A 212 -0.45 21.64 18.60
CA TRP A 212 -1.70 20.98 19.02
C TRP A 212 -1.43 19.65 19.73
N PHE A 213 -0.27 19.03 19.50
CA PHE A 213 0.12 17.76 20.12
C PHE A 213 1.00 17.95 21.36
N SER A 214 1.31 19.20 21.76
CA SER A 214 2.29 19.50 22.80
C SER A 214 1.93 18.98 24.20
N HIS A 215 0.64 18.71 24.47
CA HIS A 215 0.17 18.11 25.72
C HIS A 215 0.26 16.58 25.74
N PHE A 216 0.64 15.93 24.63
CA PHE A 216 0.87 14.49 24.57
C PHE A 216 2.37 14.16 24.67
N ASN A 217 2.68 13.06 25.33
CA ASN A 217 4.01 12.47 25.26
C ASN A 217 4.09 11.55 24.03
N ILE A 218 4.51 12.11 22.89
CA ILE A 218 4.55 11.38 21.62
C ILE A 218 5.74 10.39 21.59
N SER A 219 5.46 9.10 21.75
CA SER A 219 6.41 8.02 21.48
C SER A 219 6.23 7.48 20.06
N TYR A 220 7.03 6.48 19.69
CA TYR A 220 6.93 5.82 18.38
C TYR A 220 5.55 5.18 18.13
N ASP A 221 4.89 4.66 19.16
CA ASP A 221 3.56 4.05 19.01
C ASP A 221 2.48 5.12 18.74
N GLU A 222 2.55 6.27 19.42
CA GLU A 222 1.68 7.41 19.14
C GLU A 222 1.87 7.95 17.71
N VAL A 223 3.11 7.94 17.19
CA VAL A 223 3.35 8.32 15.78
C VAL A 223 2.66 7.35 14.82
N LEU A 224 2.64 6.04 15.11
CA LEU A 224 1.89 5.08 14.29
C LEU A 224 0.38 5.33 14.35
N ILE A 225 -0.16 5.66 15.53
CA ILE A 225 -1.58 6.03 15.68
C ILE A 225 -1.90 7.25 14.80
N ILE A 226 -1.08 8.30 14.88
CA ILE A 226 -1.25 9.51 14.05
C ILE A 226 -1.18 9.16 12.56
N ALA A 227 -0.19 8.38 12.13
CA ALA A 227 0.00 8.01 10.73
C ALA A 227 -1.17 7.16 10.18
N LEU A 228 -1.75 6.28 11.00
CA LEU A 228 -2.89 5.46 10.63
C LEU A 228 -4.19 6.28 10.60
N ALA A 229 -4.39 7.23 11.51
CA ALA A 229 -5.50 8.17 11.46
C ALA A 229 -5.39 9.11 10.24
N PHE A 230 -4.18 9.52 9.86
CA PHE A 230 -3.92 10.23 8.59
C PHE A 230 -4.28 9.41 7.35
N SER A 231 -4.33 8.08 7.49
CA SER A 231 -4.76 7.13 6.47
C SER A 231 -6.21 6.67 6.67
N ASN A 232 -7.03 7.44 7.41
CA ASN A 232 -8.44 7.19 7.69
C ASN A 232 -8.75 5.82 8.33
N HIS A 233 -7.84 5.31 9.17
CA HIS A 233 -8.14 4.15 10.01
C HIS A 233 -8.65 4.59 11.38
N PHE A 234 -9.60 3.81 11.90
CA PHE A 234 -10.25 4.04 13.19
C PHE A 234 -9.96 2.91 14.18
N ASN A 235 -10.16 3.20 15.47
CA ASN A 235 -9.87 2.35 16.61
C ASN A 235 -8.44 1.78 16.55
N VAL A 236 -7.48 2.64 16.21
CA VAL A 236 -6.11 2.26 15.93
C VAL A 236 -5.37 1.84 17.20
N ALA A 237 -5.50 2.62 18.26
CA ALA A 237 -4.79 2.42 19.52
C ALA A 237 -5.05 1.04 20.16
N SER A 238 -6.21 0.42 19.86
CA SER A 238 -6.60 -0.89 20.39
C SER A 238 -5.67 -2.04 19.97
N ASN A 239 -5.13 -1.98 18.74
CA ASN A 239 -4.26 -3.01 18.21
C ASN A 239 -3.44 -2.47 17.02
N LEU A 240 -2.25 -1.95 17.31
CA LEU A 240 -1.31 -1.48 16.28
C LEU A 240 -0.74 -2.59 15.40
N LYS A 241 -0.82 -3.85 15.83
CA LYS A 241 -0.42 -5.00 15.01
C LYS A 241 -1.51 -5.41 14.03
N LYS A 242 -2.77 -4.95 14.11
CA LYS A 242 -3.73 -5.29 13.05
C LYS A 242 -3.23 -4.72 11.71
N TYR A 243 -3.21 -5.55 10.65
CA TYR A 243 -2.79 -5.08 9.33
C TYR A 243 -3.69 -3.94 8.85
N ARG A 244 -3.06 -2.84 8.43
CA ARG A 244 -3.69 -1.63 7.91
C ARG A 244 -2.79 -1.08 6.81
N LYS A 245 -3.43 -0.62 5.72
CA LYS A 245 -2.75 0.03 4.60
C LYS A 245 -2.55 1.50 4.94
N PHE A 246 -1.35 2.03 4.72
CA PHE A 246 -1.13 3.48 4.78
C PHE A 246 -1.54 4.09 3.43
N GLU A 247 -2.36 5.12 3.47
CA GLU A 247 -2.71 5.88 2.28
C GLU A 247 -1.53 6.77 1.86
N TYR A 248 -1.65 7.37 0.68
CA TYR A 248 -0.66 8.33 0.22
C TYR A 248 -0.66 9.57 1.13
N LEU A 249 0.42 9.75 1.87
CA LEU A 249 0.60 10.91 2.73
C LEU A 249 1.15 12.09 1.92
N GLY A 250 0.49 13.24 1.98
CA GLY A 250 0.99 14.47 1.35
C GLY A 250 2.30 14.96 2.00
N ASP A 251 3.02 15.86 1.31
CA ASP A 251 4.32 16.40 1.78
C ASP A 251 4.26 16.97 3.20
N THR A 252 3.14 17.59 3.57
CA THR A 252 2.97 18.14 4.91
C THR A 252 2.76 17.06 5.96
N HIS A 253 1.89 16.08 5.72
CA HIS A 253 1.71 14.93 6.62
C HIS A 253 3.04 14.25 6.89
N GLN A 254 3.84 14.02 5.85
CA GLN A 254 5.18 13.45 5.98
C GLN A 254 6.10 14.34 6.82
N LYS A 255 6.12 15.66 6.62
CA LYS A 255 6.92 16.60 7.44
C LYS A 255 6.55 16.53 8.92
N ILE A 256 5.25 16.44 9.24
CA ILE A 256 4.77 16.34 10.62
C ILE A 256 5.24 15.02 11.24
N LEU A 257 5.06 13.89 10.56
CA LEU A 257 5.50 12.58 11.04
C LEU A 257 7.02 12.52 11.22
N MET A 258 7.78 13.01 10.25
CA MET A 258 9.25 13.04 10.33
C MET A 258 9.75 13.89 11.50
N LYS A 259 9.07 15.01 11.78
CA LYS A 259 9.38 15.82 12.95
C LYS A 259 9.05 15.09 14.26
N PHE A 260 7.89 14.46 14.38
CA PHE A 260 7.56 13.68 15.58
C PHE A 260 8.56 12.55 15.81
N LEU A 261 8.89 11.78 14.77
CA LEU A 261 9.87 10.69 14.85
C LEU A 261 11.27 11.16 15.28
N ASN A 262 11.66 12.36 14.87
CA ASN A 262 12.92 12.96 15.27
C ASN A 262 12.90 13.45 16.72
N ASP A 263 11.75 13.98 17.17
CA ASP A 263 11.59 14.55 18.51
C ASP A 263 11.26 13.49 19.58
N CYS A 264 10.87 12.26 19.19
CA CYS A 264 10.65 11.15 20.11
C CYS A 264 11.90 10.87 20.98
N SER A 265 11.68 10.72 22.29
CA SER A 265 12.74 10.35 23.23
C SER A 265 12.99 8.84 23.20
N GLY A 266 14.25 8.43 23.01
CA GLY A 266 14.64 7.02 23.01
C GLY A 266 16.15 6.87 22.87
N THR A 267 16.76 5.97 23.65
CA THR A 267 18.21 5.73 23.56
C THR A 267 18.61 5.04 22.25
N HIS A 268 17.69 4.29 21.62
CA HIS A 268 17.94 3.55 20.38
C HIS A 268 16.68 3.46 19.48
N ARG A 269 16.44 4.47 18.63
CA ARG A 269 15.30 4.56 17.69
C ARG A 269 15.05 3.29 16.87
N TYR A 270 16.10 2.72 16.27
CA TYR A 270 15.97 1.53 15.44
C TYR A 270 15.40 0.31 16.19
N ASN A 271 15.73 0.16 17.48
CA ASN A 271 15.20 -0.94 18.30
C ASN A 271 13.69 -0.79 18.54
N GLU A 272 13.20 0.44 18.65
CA GLU A 272 11.76 0.71 18.76
C GLU A 272 11.03 0.35 17.45
N PHE A 273 11.63 0.65 16.29
CA PHE A 273 11.10 0.21 15.00
C PHE A 273 11.02 -1.32 14.88
N LEU A 274 12.02 -2.05 15.39
CA LEU A 274 12.02 -3.52 15.34
C LEU A 274 10.84 -4.16 16.10
N LYS A 275 10.32 -3.53 17.16
CA LYS A 275 9.15 -4.05 17.91
C LYS A 275 7.90 -4.21 17.04
N LYS A 276 7.77 -3.38 16.00
CA LYS A 276 6.66 -3.39 15.02
C LYS A 276 7.20 -3.26 13.59
N LYS A 277 8.25 -4.03 13.28
CA LYS A 277 9.04 -3.94 12.04
C LYS A 277 8.18 -3.83 10.78
N LYS A 278 7.19 -4.72 10.61
CA LYS A 278 6.35 -4.77 9.40
C LYS A 278 5.47 -3.53 9.26
N VAL A 279 4.86 -3.04 10.35
CA VAL A 279 4.08 -1.79 10.33
C VAL A 279 4.94 -0.59 9.95
N TRP A 280 6.13 -0.47 10.54
CA TRP A 280 7.07 0.60 10.21
C TRP A 280 7.58 0.52 8.78
N SER A 281 7.88 -0.67 8.29
CA SER A 281 8.28 -0.90 6.90
C SER A 281 7.22 -0.40 5.92
N ARG A 282 5.94 -0.74 6.15
CA ARG A 282 4.82 -0.24 5.33
C ARG A 282 4.68 1.27 5.38
N LEU A 283 4.73 1.88 6.57
CA LEU A 283 4.67 3.35 6.68
C LEU A 283 5.84 4.00 5.95
N CYS A 284 7.05 3.47 6.08
CA CYS A 284 8.20 3.97 5.35
C CYS A 284 8.02 3.86 3.83
N GLY A 285 7.28 2.86 3.34
CA GLY A 285 6.91 2.73 1.93
C GLY A 285 6.08 3.89 1.39
N THR A 286 5.39 4.66 2.24
CA THR A 286 4.62 5.85 1.84
C THR A 286 5.36 7.17 2.06
N ILE A 287 6.52 7.15 2.73
CA ILE A 287 7.34 8.33 3.00
C ILE A 287 8.41 8.50 1.90
N TYR A 288 8.45 9.68 1.28
CA TYR A 288 9.52 10.06 0.36
C TYR A 288 10.78 10.47 1.12
N THR A 289 11.48 9.47 1.63
CA THR A 289 12.72 9.60 2.42
C THR A 289 13.78 10.52 1.79
N ASP A 290 13.85 10.59 0.45
CA ASP A 290 14.79 11.45 -0.27
C ASP A 290 14.59 12.94 0.03
N ASN A 291 13.34 13.37 0.30
CA ASN A 291 13.01 14.76 0.66
C ASN A 291 13.57 15.15 2.03
N PHE A 292 13.81 14.17 2.90
CA PHE A 292 14.19 14.36 4.30
C PHE A 292 15.64 14.01 4.59
N MET A 293 16.36 13.38 3.65
CA MET A 293 17.74 12.91 3.84
C MET A 293 18.71 14.01 4.32
N LYS A 294 18.48 15.26 3.94
CA LYS A 294 19.30 16.40 4.38
C LYS A 294 18.99 16.89 5.79
N GLU A 295 17.72 16.82 6.18
CA GLU A 295 17.23 17.38 7.44
C GLU A 295 17.35 16.34 8.57
N TYR A 296 17.05 15.07 8.26
CA TYR A 296 17.02 13.96 9.20
C TYR A 296 17.81 12.73 8.68
N PRO A 297 19.13 12.85 8.40
CA PRO A 297 19.91 11.78 7.75
C PRO A 297 19.89 10.45 8.50
N GLU A 298 20.10 10.46 9.82
CA GLU A 298 20.11 9.24 10.63
C GLU A 298 18.70 8.61 10.74
N LEU A 299 17.65 9.42 10.80
CA LEU A 299 16.26 8.93 10.81
C LEU A 299 15.93 8.23 9.50
N VAL A 300 16.27 8.87 8.38
CA VAL A 300 16.09 8.28 7.05
C VAL A 300 16.88 6.97 6.95
N LYS A 301 18.11 6.92 7.46
CA LYS A 301 18.90 5.68 7.48
C LYS A 301 18.17 4.55 8.23
N ASP A 302 17.65 4.82 9.42
CA ASP A 302 16.90 3.82 10.20
C ASP A 302 15.61 3.37 9.51
N LEU A 303 14.89 4.29 8.85
CA LEU A 303 13.69 3.99 8.07
C LEU A 303 14.01 3.17 6.81
N LEU A 304 15.09 3.46 6.10
CA LEU A 304 15.51 2.61 4.99
C LEU A 304 15.93 1.22 5.50
N ARG A 305 16.62 1.16 6.64
CA ARG A 305 17.05 -0.12 7.22
C ARG A 305 15.86 -0.99 7.64
N ILE A 306 14.79 -0.41 8.18
CA ILE A 306 13.61 -1.21 8.61
C ILE A 306 12.86 -1.82 7.42
N SER A 307 12.81 -1.13 6.28
CA SER A 307 12.05 -1.55 5.09
C SER A 307 12.85 -2.32 4.04
N LYS A 308 14.16 -2.47 4.26
CA LYS A 308 15.07 -3.16 3.34
C LYS A 308 14.56 -4.55 2.92
N GLU A 309 14.09 -5.33 3.89
CA GLU A 309 13.63 -6.70 3.64
C GLU A 309 12.43 -6.74 2.68
N ASP A 310 11.42 -5.90 2.90
CA ASP A 310 10.21 -5.91 2.08
C ASP A 310 10.54 -5.44 0.65
N VAL A 311 11.41 -4.45 0.49
CA VAL A 311 11.90 -4.00 -0.83
C VAL A 311 12.70 -5.08 -1.54
N PHE A 312 13.55 -5.82 -0.83
CA PHE A 312 14.35 -6.90 -1.44
C PHE A 312 13.49 -8.10 -1.79
N ASN A 313 12.52 -8.43 -0.95
CA ASN A 313 11.52 -9.46 -1.24
C ASN A 313 10.65 -9.09 -2.45
N PHE A 314 10.22 -7.84 -2.57
CA PHE A 314 9.54 -7.36 -3.77
C PHE A 314 10.36 -7.64 -5.05
N ILE A 315 11.64 -7.25 -5.07
CA ILE A 315 12.53 -7.48 -6.21
C ILE A 315 12.72 -8.99 -6.45
N SER A 316 12.98 -9.76 -5.38
CA SER A 316 13.27 -11.19 -5.47
C SER A 316 12.08 -12.02 -5.97
N ILE A 317 10.88 -11.74 -5.47
CA ILE A 317 9.64 -12.40 -5.91
C ILE A 317 9.35 -12.06 -7.36
N ASN A 318 9.43 -10.78 -7.74
CA ASN A 318 9.13 -10.33 -9.09
C ASN A 318 10.05 -10.94 -10.15
N ARG A 319 11.33 -11.13 -9.81
CA ARG A 319 12.32 -11.61 -10.77
C ARG A 319 12.48 -13.12 -10.79
N TYR A 320 12.41 -13.77 -9.63
CA TYR A 320 12.79 -15.18 -9.48
C TYR A 320 11.77 -16.03 -8.75
N HIS A 321 10.66 -15.44 -8.30
CA HIS A 321 9.66 -16.11 -7.45
C HIS A 321 10.33 -16.74 -6.22
N LYS A 322 11.24 -16.00 -5.58
CA LYS A 322 11.89 -16.41 -4.34
C LYS A 322 11.61 -15.43 -3.22
N TYR A 323 11.17 -15.93 -2.07
CA TYR A 323 11.06 -15.16 -0.82
C TYR A 323 12.34 -15.31 0.00
N ILE A 324 13.01 -14.20 0.27
CA ILE A 324 14.23 -14.15 1.07
C ILE A 324 13.87 -14.10 2.56
N ASP A 325 14.36 -15.09 3.28
CA ASP A 325 14.31 -15.12 4.74
C ASP A 325 15.55 -14.45 5.33
N PHE A 326 15.39 -13.28 5.93
CA PHE A 326 16.49 -12.53 6.55
C PHE A 326 16.76 -12.96 8.01
N ASP A 327 15.95 -13.84 8.60
CA ASP A 327 16.16 -14.33 9.97
C ASP A 327 17.15 -15.51 10.04
N GLU A 328 17.57 -16.10 8.92
CA GLU A 328 18.59 -17.17 8.87
C GLU A 328 20.02 -16.66 9.14
N ASP A 329 20.31 -15.38 8.85
CA ASP A 329 21.64 -14.77 8.92
C ASP A 329 22.09 -14.33 10.34
N LYS A 330 21.32 -14.64 11.39
CA LYS A 330 21.73 -14.29 12.76
C LYS A 330 22.86 -15.22 13.19
N GLU A 331 24.11 -14.76 12.96
CA GLU A 331 25.33 -15.39 13.47
C GLU A 331 25.18 -15.81 14.94
N GLU A 332 25.75 -16.97 15.27
CA GLU A 332 25.74 -17.65 16.58
C GLU A 332 26.30 -16.83 17.78
N GLY A 333 26.61 -15.54 17.60
CA GLY A 333 27.20 -14.66 18.63
C GLY A 333 26.24 -13.63 19.27
N SER A 334 25.02 -13.47 18.77
CA SER A 334 24.02 -12.56 19.36
C SER A 334 23.18 -13.33 20.37
N GLY A 335 23.54 -13.22 21.66
CA GLY A 335 22.99 -13.98 22.80
C GLY A 335 21.51 -13.75 23.15
N ASN A 336 20.60 -13.64 22.18
CA ASN A 336 19.16 -13.78 22.42
C ASN A 336 18.42 -14.35 21.19
N ASN A 337 17.93 -15.58 21.41
CA ASN A 337 16.87 -16.31 20.72
C ASN A 337 17.17 -16.96 19.35
N SER A 338 17.11 -18.29 19.40
CA SER A 338 17.17 -19.28 18.32
C SER A 338 16.38 -18.84 17.08
N SER A 339 16.85 -19.25 15.89
CA SER A 339 15.99 -19.29 14.71
C SER A 339 14.65 -19.96 15.10
N ARG A 340 13.53 -19.40 14.63
CA ARG A 340 12.17 -19.79 15.06
C ARG A 340 11.80 -21.25 14.72
N GLY A 341 12.74 -22.01 14.13
CA GLY A 341 12.52 -23.32 13.55
C GLY A 341 11.56 -23.26 12.37
N ASN A 342 11.30 -24.41 11.77
CA ASN A 342 10.23 -24.60 10.81
C ASN A 342 9.14 -25.53 11.39
N LEU A 343 8.14 -25.87 10.58
CA LEU A 343 7.04 -26.74 10.99
C LEU A 343 7.51 -28.11 11.53
N ASP A 344 8.55 -28.71 10.93
CA ASP A 344 9.07 -30.01 11.36
C ASP A 344 9.77 -29.89 12.72
N ASP A 345 10.50 -28.79 12.98
CA ASP A 345 11.09 -28.53 14.31
C ASP A 345 10.01 -28.41 15.39
N LEU A 346 8.88 -27.76 15.05
CA LEU A 346 7.72 -27.67 15.93
C LEU A 346 7.12 -29.06 16.16
N TYR A 347 6.95 -29.86 15.11
CA TYR A 347 6.37 -31.19 15.21
C TYR A 347 7.24 -32.13 16.06
N LYS A 348 8.54 -32.14 15.81
CA LYS A 348 9.52 -32.86 16.64
C LYS A 348 9.39 -32.49 18.11
N LYS A 349 9.37 -31.18 18.44
CA LYS A 349 9.24 -30.70 19.82
C LYS A 349 7.95 -31.16 20.47
N GLU A 350 6.83 -31.11 19.75
CA GLU A 350 5.53 -31.57 20.26
C GLU A 350 5.49 -33.08 20.48
N ILE A 351 6.04 -33.88 19.57
CA ILE A 351 6.14 -35.34 19.74
C ILE A 351 7.04 -35.66 20.94
N GLU A 352 8.24 -35.09 21.01
CA GLU A 352 9.17 -35.34 22.13
C GLU A 352 8.58 -34.94 23.48
N LYS A 353 7.86 -33.81 23.53
CA LYS A 353 7.14 -33.36 24.74
C LYS A 353 6.03 -34.34 25.11
N ALA A 354 5.25 -34.80 24.13
CA ALA A 354 4.19 -35.75 24.35
C ALA A 354 4.72 -37.11 24.84
N LEU A 355 5.84 -37.59 24.28
CA LEU A 355 6.51 -38.82 24.71
C LEU A 355 7.05 -38.70 26.14
N LYS A 356 7.73 -37.59 26.49
CA LYS A 356 8.21 -37.33 27.86
C LYS A 356 7.09 -37.34 28.91
N SER A 357 5.95 -36.77 28.55
CA SER A 357 4.77 -36.69 29.42
C SER A 357 4.13 -38.06 29.70
N ASN A 358 4.45 -39.09 28.91
CA ASN A 358 3.92 -40.45 28.99
C ASN A 358 5.04 -41.49 29.20
N SER A 359 6.16 -41.08 29.79
CA SER A 359 7.38 -41.89 29.91
C SER A 359 7.21 -43.20 30.69
N GLU A 360 6.21 -43.30 31.58
CA GLU A 360 5.89 -44.54 32.31
C GLU A 360 5.43 -45.68 31.38
N PHE A 361 4.77 -45.36 30.27
CA PHE A 361 4.21 -46.33 29.33
C PHE A 361 4.97 -46.43 28.00
N LEU A 362 5.79 -45.43 27.66
CA LEU A 362 6.45 -45.30 26.35
C LEU A 362 7.99 -45.15 26.47
N SER A 363 8.60 -45.70 27.52
CA SER A 363 10.05 -45.56 27.79
C SER A 363 10.97 -46.09 26.69
N SER A 364 10.50 -47.02 25.85
CA SER A 364 11.23 -47.58 24.71
C SER A 364 10.88 -46.95 23.36
N VAL A 365 10.06 -45.89 23.35
CA VAL A 365 9.63 -45.17 22.15
C VAL A 365 10.50 -43.95 21.92
N THR A 366 11.02 -43.81 20.70
CA THR A 366 11.87 -42.69 20.31
C THR A 366 11.41 -42.09 18.98
N PHE A 367 11.54 -40.77 18.85
CA PHE A 367 11.27 -40.07 17.61
C PHE A 367 12.45 -40.23 16.64
N LYS A 368 12.18 -40.63 15.39
CA LYS A 368 13.21 -40.78 14.35
C LYS A 368 13.27 -39.56 13.44
N SER A 369 12.16 -39.23 12.78
CA SER A 369 12.08 -38.10 11.83
C SER A 369 10.65 -37.70 11.55
N CYS A 370 10.46 -36.48 11.01
CA CYS A 370 9.19 -36.03 10.45
C CYS A 370 9.45 -35.19 9.19
N ASN A 371 8.45 -35.17 8.31
CA ASN A 371 8.38 -34.29 7.15
C ASN A 371 6.90 -33.92 6.95
N LEU A 372 6.54 -32.67 7.29
CA LEU A 372 5.16 -32.19 7.26
C LEU A 372 4.25 -33.03 8.16
N LEU A 373 3.22 -33.70 7.61
CA LEU A 373 2.31 -34.57 8.36
C LEU A 373 2.79 -36.02 8.48
N SER A 374 3.93 -36.35 7.87
CA SER A 374 4.55 -37.66 7.96
C SER A 374 5.53 -37.72 9.12
N SER A 375 5.53 -38.80 9.89
CA SER A 375 6.49 -39.03 10.97
C SER A 375 6.83 -40.50 11.14
N ILE A 376 8.04 -40.76 11.62
CA ILE A 376 8.55 -42.10 11.89
C ILE A 376 8.92 -42.18 13.38
N ILE A 377 8.34 -43.16 14.05
CA ILE A 377 8.56 -43.44 15.47
C ILE A 377 9.18 -44.83 15.60
N THR A 378 10.29 -44.92 16.31
CA THR A 378 10.95 -46.20 16.58
C THR A 378 10.49 -46.74 17.93
N VAL A 379 9.92 -47.93 17.95
CA VAL A 379 9.52 -48.66 19.16
C VAL A 379 10.27 -49.99 19.21
N ASN A 380 11.05 -50.21 20.28
CA ASN A 380 11.83 -51.45 20.45
C ASN A 380 12.74 -51.81 19.26
N GLY A 381 13.19 -50.82 18.49
CA GLY A 381 14.02 -51.02 17.28
C GLY A 381 13.24 -51.20 15.98
N THR A 382 11.90 -51.23 16.02
CA THR A 382 11.03 -51.29 14.83
C THR A 382 10.50 -49.89 14.52
N ASP A 383 10.53 -49.50 13.25
CA ASP A 383 10.02 -48.21 12.80
C ASP A 383 8.54 -48.30 12.42
N TYR A 384 7.75 -47.38 12.94
CA TYR A 384 6.33 -47.22 12.66
C TYR A 384 6.10 -45.88 11.97
N GLU A 385 5.51 -45.91 10.78
CA GLU A 385 5.21 -44.74 9.99
C GLU A 385 3.79 -44.23 10.26
N PHE A 386 3.69 -42.95 10.59
CA PHE A 386 2.43 -42.25 10.78
C PHE A 386 2.27 -41.19 9.70
N GLU A 387 1.08 -41.14 9.12
CA GLU A 387 0.66 -40.09 8.20
C GLU A 387 -0.55 -39.39 8.79
N ASN A 388 -0.50 -38.05 8.90
CA ASN A 388 -1.59 -37.25 9.44
C ASN A 388 -2.07 -37.69 10.84
N GLY A 389 -1.15 -38.25 11.64
CA GLY A 389 -1.40 -38.74 12.99
C GLY A 389 -2.05 -40.12 13.07
N LYS A 390 -2.23 -40.82 11.94
CA LYS A 390 -2.75 -42.20 11.87
C LYS A 390 -1.65 -43.13 11.35
N LEU A 391 -1.56 -44.33 11.92
CA LEU A 391 -0.60 -45.36 11.48
C LEU A 391 -0.92 -45.83 10.05
N LEU A 392 0.10 -46.16 9.26
CA LEU A 392 -0.07 -46.62 7.86
C LEU A 392 -0.38 -48.12 7.72
N LEU A 393 -0.07 -48.95 8.73
CA LEU A 393 -0.14 -50.42 8.65
C LEU A 393 -1.48 -51.04 9.08
N ASP A 394 -2.53 -50.25 9.33
CA ASP A 394 -3.86 -50.77 9.69
C ASP A 394 -4.82 -50.59 8.51
N GLU A 395 -4.78 -51.51 7.54
CA GLU A 395 -5.80 -51.59 6.47
C GLU A 395 -7.09 -52.32 6.92
N GLU A 396 -7.25 -52.70 8.19
CA GLU A 396 -8.37 -53.55 8.64
C GLU A 396 -9.19 -53.03 9.85
N GLU A 397 -9.09 -51.77 10.26
CA GLU A 397 -9.95 -51.21 11.33
C GLU A 397 -10.56 -49.85 10.95
N GLU A 398 -11.29 -49.78 9.83
CA GLU A 398 -12.23 -48.66 9.58
C GLU A 398 -13.62 -49.19 9.15
N GLU A 399 -14.18 -50.18 9.87
CA GLU A 399 -15.64 -50.37 9.99
C GLU A 399 -15.92 -51.01 11.35
N GLU A 400 -16.26 -50.23 12.37
CA GLU A 400 -17.10 -50.66 13.51
C GLU A 400 -17.41 -49.44 14.38
N ASP A 401 -18.29 -48.57 13.85
CA ASP A 401 -19.16 -47.80 14.72
C ASP A 401 -20.21 -48.75 15.29
N GLU A 402 -20.19 -48.89 16.62
CA GLU A 402 -21.30 -49.24 17.51
C GLU A 402 -22.38 -50.19 16.98
N GLU A 403 -22.17 -51.50 16.99
CA GLU A 403 -23.20 -52.47 17.39
C GLU A 403 -22.65 -53.90 17.61
N GLN A 404 -22.75 -54.37 18.86
CA GLN A 404 -22.73 -55.75 19.37
C GLN A 404 -22.13 -56.87 18.49
N THR A 405 -21.18 -57.64 19.03
CA THR A 405 -21.49 -58.96 19.64
C THR A 405 -20.27 -59.64 20.28
N ASN A 406 -20.59 -60.45 21.28
CA ASN A 406 -19.70 -61.27 22.10
C ASN A 406 -18.94 -62.36 21.35
N GLU A 407 -17.84 -62.77 21.98
CA GLU A 407 -17.21 -64.09 21.93
C GLU A 407 -16.49 -64.52 20.64
N LYS A 408 -15.16 -64.50 20.70
CA LYS A 408 -14.37 -65.75 20.83
C LYS A 408 -12.93 -65.48 21.23
N GLU A 409 -12.61 -65.92 22.44
CA GLU A 409 -11.25 -66.09 22.94
C GLU A 409 -10.54 -67.24 22.21
N ASN A 410 -9.27 -66.97 21.88
CA ASN A 410 -8.09 -67.84 21.89
C ASN A 410 -7.39 -67.95 20.54
N GLU A 411 -6.39 -67.09 20.34
CA GLU A 411 -5.02 -67.51 20.04
C GLU A 411 -4.03 -66.32 20.20
N ASN A 412 -2.89 -66.63 20.82
CA ASN A 412 -1.63 -65.85 20.85
C ASN A 412 -1.45 -64.71 21.86
N ASN A 413 -0.92 -65.12 23.03
CA ASN A 413 -0.31 -64.35 24.12
C ASN A 413 0.88 -63.41 23.75
N SER A 414 1.09 -63.13 22.45
CA SER A 414 2.08 -62.16 21.93
C SER A 414 1.42 -60.85 21.44
N LYS A 415 0.15 -60.88 21.02
CA LYS A 415 -0.63 -59.70 20.59
C LYS A 415 -0.96 -58.73 21.75
N SER A 416 -1.10 -59.24 22.97
CA SER A 416 -1.56 -58.44 24.11
C SER A 416 -0.56 -57.36 24.56
N LYS A 417 0.74 -57.54 24.34
CA LYS A 417 1.75 -56.52 24.67
C LYS A 417 1.86 -55.42 23.61
N GLU A 418 1.66 -55.75 22.33
CA GLU A 418 1.69 -54.78 21.24
C GLU A 418 0.46 -53.86 21.27
N GLU A 419 -0.73 -54.39 21.51
CA GLU A 419 -1.97 -53.60 21.66
C GLU A 419 -1.91 -52.61 22.85
N LEU A 420 -1.28 -53.02 23.96
CA LEU A 420 -1.20 -52.23 25.20
C LEU A 420 -0.46 -50.88 25.03
N PHE A 421 0.57 -50.81 24.19
CA PHE A 421 1.30 -49.55 23.95
C PHE A 421 0.86 -48.83 22.67
N MET A 422 0.34 -49.55 21.66
CA MET A 422 -0.05 -48.95 20.37
C MET A 422 -1.26 -48.02 20.47
N LYS A 423 -2.27 -48.36 21.27
CA LYS A 423 -3.45 -47.50 21.45
C LYS A 423 -3.10 -46.13 22.08
N PRO A 424 -2.33 -46.08 23.20
CA PRO A 424 -1.78 -44.82 23.70
C PRO A 424 -0.93 -44.06 22.68
N LEU A 425 -0.07 -44.77 21.92
CA LEU A 425 0.79 -44.14 20.92
C LEU A 425 -0.01 -43.52 19.76
N LYS A 426 -1.00 -44.24 19.20
CA LYS A 426 -1.93 -43.72 18.16
C LYS A 426 -2.64 -42.45 18.65
N SER A 427 -3.17 -42.47 19.88
CA SER A 427 -3.84 -41.30 20.47
C SER A 427 -2.89 -40.11 20.65
N LEU A 428 -1.68 -40.37 21.13
CA LEU A 428 -0.62 -39.37 21.31
C LEU A 428 -0.22 -38.73 19.97
N MET A 429 0.03 -39.56 18.95
CA MET A 429 0.41 -39.10 17.62
C MET A 429 -0.70 -38.27 16.99
N ASN A 430 -1.96 -38.69 17.09
CA ASN A 430 -3.09 -37.91 16.61
C ASN A 430 -3.14 -36.52 17.30
N LYS A 431 -3.01 -36.48 18.63
CA LYS A 431 -3.02 -35.24 19.41
C LYS A 431 -1.86 -34.30 19.05
N ALA A 432 -0.63 -34.80 18.93
CA ALA A 432 0.53 -34.01 18.54
C ALA A 432 0.38 -33.46 17.11
N THR A 433 -0.14 -34.28 16.19
CA THR A 433 -0.36 -33.89 14.80
C THR A 433 -1.48 -32.86 14.63
N LYS A 434 -2.43 -32.78 15.57
CA LYS A 434 -3.53 -31.80 15.53
C LYS A 434 -3.01 -30.36 15.44
N LEU A 435 -1.98 -30.00 16.21
CA LEU A 435 -1.40 -28.66 16.15
C LEU A 435 -0.75 -28.37 14.80
N ILE A 436 -0.03 -29.35 14.24
CA ILE A 436 0.63 -29.23 12.93
C ILE A 436 -0.41 -29.07 11.81
N ARG A 437 -1.51 -29.81 11.89
CA ARG A 437 -2.67 -29.66 10.99
C ARG A 437 -3.28 -28.27 11.07
N GLN A 438 -3.44 -27.71 12.27
CA GLN A 438 -3.94 -26.34 12.45
C GLN A 438 -2.99 -25.30 11.85
N LYS A 439 -1.67 -25.46 12.00
CA LYS A 439 -0.68 -24.59 11.37
C LYS A 439 -0.69 -24.70 9.84
N LEU A 440 -0.77 -25.92 9.31
CA LEU A 440 -0.87 -26.18 7.87
C LEU A 440 -2.16 -25.63 7.27
N ASN A 441 -3.28 -25.74 7.97
CA ASN A 441 -4.57 -25.25 7.50
C ASN A 441 -4.54 -23.77 7.06
N ILE A 442 -3.94 -22.90 7.88
CA ILE A 442 -3.85 -21.48 7.56
C ILE A 442 -2.91 -21.24 6.35
N VAL A 443 -1.71 -21.82 6.33
CA VAL A 443 -0.76 -21.59 5.23
C VAL A 443 -1.18 -22.26 3.91
N LEU A 444 -1.91 -23.38 3.96
CA LEU A 444 -2.51 -24.01 2.77
C LEU A 444 -3.62 -23.13 2.19
N SER A 445 -4.37 -22.43 3.04
CA SER A 445 -5.35 -21.43 2.58
C SER A 445 -4.67 -20.26 1.87
N LEU A 446 -3.51 -19.80 2.36
CA LEU A 446 -2.65 -18.85 1.66
C LEU A 446 -2.20 -19.42 0.30
N ASN A 447 -1.73 -20.68 0.27
CA ASN A 447 -1.32 -21.35 -0.96
C ASN A 447 -2.46 -21.40 -2.00
N GLU A 448 -3.68 -21.72 -1.57
CA GLU A 448 -4.86 -21.71 -2.43
C GLU A 448 -5.19 -20.31 -2.97
N ASN A 449 -5.05 -19.26 -2.17
CA ASN A 449 -5.20 -17.88 -2.64
C ASN A 449 -4.18 -17.56 -3.75
N ILE A 450 -2.89 -17.80 -3.53
CA ILE A 450 -1.86 -17.48 -4.54
C ILE A 450 -1.91 -18.43 -5.75
N SER A 451 -2.51 -19.61 -5.63
CA SER A 451 -2.73 -20.52 -6.77
C SER A 451 -3.63 -19.91 -7.84
N LYS A 452 -4.57 -19.05 -7.46
CA LYS A 452 -5.39 -18.28 -8.41
C LYS A 452 -4.59 -17.21 -9.16
N LEU A 453 -3.44 -16.80 -8.62
CA LEU A 453 -2.47 -15.95 -9.30
C LEU A 453 -1.46 -16.77 -10.12
N GLY A 454 -1.60 -18.09 -10.18
CA GLY A 454 -0.74 -18.99 -10.95
C GLY A 454 0.53 -19.42 -10.23
N PHE A 455 0.56 -19.40 -8.89
CA PHE A 455 1.73 -19.74 -8.08
C PHE A 455 1.46 -20.84 -7.05
N CYS A 456 2.48 -21.60 -6.69
CA CYS A 456 2.43 -22.65 -5.66
C CYS A 456 3.64 -22.53 -4.75
N MET A 457 3.47 -22.49 -3.43
CA MET A 457 4.60 -22.49 -2.49
C MET A 457 5.31 -23.84 -2.50
N ASP A 458 6.63 -23.83 -2.43
CA ASP A 458 7.40 -25.05 -2.19
C ASP A 458 7.39 -25.49 -0.71
N ILE A 459 7.91 -26.68 -0.45
CA ILE A 459 7.91 -27.28 0.89
C ILE A 459 8.69 -26.43 1.91
N PRO A 460 9.94 -25.99 1.66
CA PRO A 460 10.68 -25.12 2.57
C PRO A 460 9.94 -23.82 2.93
N LEU A 461 9.41 -23.10 1.95
CA LEU A 461 8.70 -21.84 2.19
C LEU A 461 7.44 -22.08 3.01
N LEU A 462 6.64 -23.09 2.65
CA LEU A 462 5.41 -23.40 3.35
C LEU A 462 5.68 -23.79 4.81
N LYS A 463 6.67 -24.65 5.06
CA LYS A 463 7.08 -25.03 6.43
C LYS A 463 7.52 -23.84 7.27
N LYS A 464 8.17 -22.85 6.66
CA LYS A 464 8.62 -21.64 7.35
C LYS A 464 7.45 -20.75 7.73
N ILE A 465 6.54 -20.49 6.80
CA ILE A 465 5.37 -19.62 7.04
C ILE A 465 4.38 -20.28 8.01
N ALA A 466 4.28 -21.62 8.01
CA ALA A 466 3.37 -22.35 8.90
C ALA A 466 3.58 -22.06 10.40
N VAL A 467 4.78 -21.65 10.84
CA VAL A 467 5.06 -21.35 12.25
C VAL A 467 4.86 -19.89 12.64
N TYR A 468 4.42 -19.05 11.68
CA TYR A 468 4.09 -17.65 11.93
C TYR A 468 2.83 -17.53 12.80
N ASP A 469 2.71 -16.40 13.48
CA ASP A 469 1.46 -16.00 14.14
C ASP A 469 0.47 -15.39 13.12
N GLU A 470 -0.77 -15.16 13.53
CA GLU A 470 -1.84 -14.67 12.63
C GLU A 470 -1.49 -13.31 12.01
N TYR A 471 -0.80 -12.45 12.77
CA TYR A 471 -0.37 -11.14 12.30
C TYR A 471 0.71 -11.27 11.21
N GLU A 472 1.74 -12.05 11.48
CA GLU A 472 2.83 -12.33 10.54
C GLU A 472 2.29 -13.00 9.25
N ILE A 473 1.28 -13.85 9.37
CA ILE A 473 0.58 -14.47 8.24
C ILE A 473 -0.20 -13.42 7.42
N GLU A 474 -0.94 -12.51 8.07
CA GLU A 474 -1.65 -11.43 7.38
C GLU A 474 -0.65 -10.52 6.63
N GLU A 475 0.48 -10.16 7.26
CA GLU A 475 1.56 -9.36 6.66
C GLU A 475 2.18 -10.02 5.42
N ILE A 476 2.59 -11.28 5.54
CA ILE A 476 3.24 -11.98 4.43
C ILE A 476 2.27 -12.27 3.29
N TYR A 477 0.99 -12.55 3.60
CA TYR A 477 -0.05 -12.70 2.59
C TYR A 477 -0.24 -11.42 1.78
N GLN A 478 -0.28 -10.27 2.45
CA GLN A 478 -0.47 -8.98 1.79
C GLN A 478 0.72 -8.62 0.89
N LEU A 479 1.94 -8.87 1.38
CA LEU A 479 3.18 -8.71 0.58
C LEU A 479 3.16 -9.64 -0.64
N ILE A 480 3.01 -10.95 -0.46
CA ILE A 480 3.03 -11.91 -1.57
C ILE A 480 1.90 -11.64 -2.56
N SER A 481 0.66 -11.41 -2.09
CA SER A 481 -0.47 -11.20 -2.99
C SER A 481 -0.32 -9.94 -3.84
N SER A 482 0.07 -8.82 -3.23
CA SER A 482 0.37 -7.58 -3.97
C SER A 482 1.42 -7.81 -5.06
N GLU A 483 2.45 -8.59 -4.74
CA GLU A 483 3.58 -8.77 -5.64
C GLU A 483 3.18 -9.67 -6.81
N LEU A 484 2.49 -10.77 -6.53
CA LEU A 484 1.99 -11.69 -7.55
C LEU A 484 0.89 -11.07 -8.41
N GLU A 485 0.02 -10.21 -7.85
CA GLU A 485 -0.95 -9.42 -8.61
C GLU A 485 -0.26 -8.48 -9.60
N ASN A 486 0.81 -7.79 -9.15
CA ASN A 486 1.61 -6.92 -10.00
C ASN A 486 2.27 -7.69 -11.16
N ILE A 487 2.78 -8.90 -10.92
CA ILE A 487 3.37 -9.76 -11.96
C ILE A 487 2.30 -10.24 -12.96
N THR A 488 1.10 -10.54 -12.47
CA THR A 488 0.04 -11.14 -13.31
C THR A 488 -0.74 -10.12 -14.15
N CYS A 489 -0.65 -8.81 -13.82
CA CYS A 489 -1.07 -7.65 -14.63
C CYS A 489 -2.42 -7.85 -15.37
N SER A 490 -3.55 -7.51 -14.74
CA SER A 490 -4.92 -7.39 -15.31
C SER A 490 -5.49 -8.56 -16.14
N ARG A 491 -4.76 -9.66 -16.33
CA ARG A 491 -5.21 -10.85 -17.06
C ARG A 491 -6.17 -11.72 -16.27
N ILE A 492 -6.21 -11.53 -14.95
CA ILE A 492 -6.99 -12.34 -14.02
C ILE A 492 -7.81 -11.37 -13.17
N ASN A 493 -9.14 -11.52 -13.17
CA ASN A 493 -9.97 -10.91 -12.14
C ASN A 493 -9.72 -11.70 -10.86
N TYR A 494 -8.75 -11.26 -10.06
CA TYR A 494 -8.33 -11.99 -8.86
C TYR A 494 -9.41 -11.88 -7.79
N MET A 495 -10.05 -13.01 -7.52
CA MET A 495 -10.92 -13.20 -6.36
C MET A 495 -10.32 -14.34 -5.54
N PRO A 496 -9.72 -14.07 -4.36
CA PRO A 496 -9.17 -15.11 -3.51
C PRO A 496 -10.29 -16.05 -3.05
N PRO A 497 -10.08 -17.38 -3.07
CA PRO A 497 -11.01 -18.35 -2.47
C PRO A 497 -11.35 -18.01 -1.00
N TYR A 498 -10.36 -17.53 -0.25
CA TYR A 498 -10.53 -17.09 1.14
C TYR A 498 -10.40 -15.57 1.24
N TYR A 499 -11.52 -14.85 1.05
CA TYR A 499 -11.59 -13.39 1.22
C TYR A 499 -11.37 -13.00 2.70
N ASN A 500 -10.69 -11.89 3.01
CA ASN A 500 -10.38 -11.48 4.39
C ASN A 500 -9.50 -12.50 5.17
N PHE A 501 -8.66 -13.24 4.45
CA PHE A 501 -7.59 -14.06 5.02
C PHE A 501 -6.67 -13.21 5.92
N PRO A 502 -6.23 -13.71 7.09
CA PRO A 502 -6.36 -15.09 7.60
C PRO A 502 -7.64 -15.40 8.38
N ARG A 503 -8.57 -14.43 8.54
CA ARG A 503 -9.81 -14.65 9.31
C ARG A 503 -10.74 -15.66 8.64
N ASN A 504 -10.81 -15.59 7.33
CA ASN A 504 -11.40 -16.63 6.50
C ASN A 504 -10.29 -17.54 5.97
N HIS A 505 -10.42 -18.84 6.16
CA HIS A 505 -9.46 -19.85 5.74
C HIS A 505 -10.19 -21.20 5.58
N LEU A 506 -9.50 -22.18 5.01
CA LEU A 506 -9.95 -23.54 4.75
C LEU A 506 -10.57 -24.18 6.00
N SER A 507 -11.66 -24.94 5.84
CA SER A 507 -12.23 -25.71 6.95
C SER A 507 -11.26 -26.78 7.45
N ILE A 508 -11.21 -27.02 8.76
CA ILE A 508 -10.22 -27.91 9.36
C ILE A 508 -10.32 -29.35 8.81
N GLU A 509 -11.52 -29.83 8.49
CA GLU A 509 -11.78 -31.16 7.93
C GLU A 509 -11.16 -31.35 6.54
N LEU A 510 -11.08 -30.26 5.76
CA LEU A 510 -10.54 -30.27 4.39
C LEU A 510 -9.03 -30.09 4.35
N THR A 511 -8.37 -29.85 5.48
CA THR A 511 -6.92 -29.58 5.56
C THR A 511 -6.08 -30.67 4.91
N TYR A 512 -6.37 -31.94 5.23
CA TYR A 512 -5.57 -33.04 4.69
C TYR A 512 -5.75 -33.22 3.18
N LYS A 513 -6.97 -32.97 2.69
CA LYS A 513 -7.27 -32.99 1.26
C LYS A 513 -6.54 -31.87 0.51
N SER A 514 -6.56 -30.64 1.05
CA SER A 514 -5.80 -29.51 0.49
C SER A 514 -4.29 -29.74 0.54
N TYR A 515 -3.78 -30.33 1.62
CA TYR A 515 -2.40 -30.77 1.75
C TYR A 515 -2.00 -31.75 0.63
N CYS A 516 -2.82 -32.77 0.37
CA CYS A 516 -2.54 -33.73 -0.70
C CYS A 516 -2.60 -33.07 -2.09
N LYS A 517 -3.59 -32.20 -2.34
CA LYS A 517 -3.68 -31.40 -3.58
C LYS A 517 -2.44 -30.54 -3.79
N TRP A 518 -1.93 -29.90 -2.75
CA TRP A 518 -0.71 -29.11 -2.80
C TRP A 518 0.53 -29.94 -3.14
N LEU A 519 0.73 -31.09 -2.47
CA LEU A 519 1.84 -32.00 -2.77
C LEU A 519 1.77 -32.54 -4.20
N LEU A 520 0.57 -32.93 -4.66
CA LEU A 520 0.35 -33.33 -6.06
C LEU A 520 0.70 -32.22 -7.04
N SER A 521 0.38 -30.96 -6.71
CA SER A 521 0.75 -29.80 -7.53
C SER A 521 2.26 -29.66 -7.64
N LEU A 522 3.02 -29.87 -6.56
CA LEU A 522 4.48 -29.85 -6.59
C LEU A 522 5.07 -31.00 -7.41
N GLU A 523 4.52 -32.21 -7.28
CA GLU A 523 4.97 -33.37 -8.06
C GLU A 523 4.78 -33.12 -9.56
N LEU A 524 3.63 -32.58 -9.97
CA LEU A 524 3.34 -32.22 -11.38
C LEU A 524 4.21 -31.07 -11.90
N LEU A 525 4.78 -30.25 -11.02
CA LEU A 525 5.78 -29.23 -11.34
C LEU A 525 7.22 -29.79 -11.45
N ASN A 526 7.39 -31.12 -11.36
CA ASN A 526 8.69 -31.82 -11.32
C ASN A 526 9.57 -31.35 -10.15
N TYR A 527 8.97 -31.10 -8.98
CA TYR A 527 9.72 -30.86 -7.75
C TYR A 527 10.50 -32.11 -7.30
N ASP A 528 11.54 -31.94 -6.49
CA ASP A 528 12.40 -33.06 -6.04
C ASP A 528 11.56 -34.12 -5.30
N PRO A 529 11.44 -35.35 -5.84
CA PRO A 529 10.64 -36.41 -5.24
C PRO A 529 11.10 -36.79 -3.82
N ASN A 530 12.38 -36.60 -3.49
CA ASN A 530 12.91 -36.92 -2.16
C ASN A 530 12.41 -35.97 -1.07
N MET A 531 11.93 -34.78 -1.45
CA MET A 531 11.38 -33.80 -0.52
C MET A 531 9.88 -34.02 -0.26
N ILE A 532 9.17 -34.67 -1.19
CA ILE A 532 7.74 -34.95 -1.11
C ILE A 532 7.53 -36.19 -0.23
N PRO A 533 6.71 -36.13 0.84
CA PRO A 533 6.34 -37.31 1.61
C PRO A 533 5.73 -38.38 0.70
N THR A 534 6.23 -39.62 0.68
CA THR A 534 5.80 -40.65 -0.28
C THR A 534 4.39 -41.20 -0.02
N ASN A 535 3.92 -41.15 1.22
CA ASN A 535 2.71 -41.85 1.66
C ASN A 535 1.42 -41.03 1.52
N TYR A 536 1.50 -39.78 1.06
CA TYR A 536 0.30 -38.94 0.90
C TYR A 536 -0.63 -39.46 -0.20
N ARG A 537 -0.09 -40.11 -1.26
CA ARG A 537 -0.86 -40.64 -2.39
C ARG A 537 -1.82 -41.74 -1.97
N THR A 538 -1.36 -42.70 -1.14
CA THR A 538 -2.16 -43.84 -0.69
C THR A 538 -3.48 -43.43 -0.07
N ARG A 539 -3.50 -42.33 0.69
CA ARG A 539 -4.73 -41.78 1.28
C ARG A 539 -5.44 -40.77 0.39
N PHE A 540 -4.71 -40.05 -0.46
CA PHE A 540 -5.32 -39.14 -1.41
C PHE A 540 -6.23 -39.88 -2.40
N GLU A 541 -5.83 -41.06 -2.86
CA GLU A 541 -6.59 -41.90 -3.79
C GLU A 541 -7.89 -42.46 -3.18
N GLN A 542 -8.04 -42.43 -1.84
CA GLN A 542 -9.27 -42.84 -1.15
C GLN A 542 -10.41 -41.79 -1.27
N TYR A 543 -10.10 -40.55 -1.67
CA TYR A 543 -11.14 -39.54 -1.88
C TYR A 543 -11.90 -39.80 -3.18
N HIS A 544 -13.23 -39.82 -3.11
CA HIS A 544 -14.12 -40.03 -4.27
C HIS A 544 -13.88 -39.07 -5.45
N ASP A 545 -13.33 -37.89 -5.19
CA ASP A 545 -13.05 -36.84 -6.17
C ASP A 545 -11.55 -36.63 -6.46
N ALA A 546 -10.69 -37.57 -6.06
CA ALA A 546 -9.24 -37.50 -6.29
C ALA A 546 -8.89 -37.34 -7.77
N GLU A 547 -9.53 -38.13 -8.65
CA GLU A 547 -9.31 -38.07 -10.11
C GLU A 547 -9.72 -36.70 -10.70
N VAL A 548 -10.80 -36.11 -10.19
CA VAL A 548 -11.25 -34.78 -10.62
C VAL A 548 -10.21 -33.73 -10.23
N ILE A 549 -9.71 -33.76 -8.99
CA ILE A 549 -8.69 -32.84 -8.49
C ILE A 549 -7.39 -32.99 -9.28
N GLU A 550 -6.97 -34.23 -9.55
CA GLU A 550 -5.76 -34.47 -10.34
C GLU A 550 -5.87 -33.87 -11.74
N ASN A 551 -7.02 -34.05 -12.40
CA ASN A 551 -7.30 -33.44 -13.70
C ASN A 551 -7.34 -31.91 -13.62
N GLU A 552 -7.92 -31.32 -12.57
CA GLU A 552 -7.90 -29.87 -12.35
C GLU A 552 -6.46 -29.36 -12.24
N VAL A 553 -5.64 -29.97 -11.40
CA VAL A 553 -4.26 -29.53 -11.16
C VAL A 553 -3.42 -29.66 -12.43
N ARG A 554 -3.57 -30.77 -13.20
CA ARG A 554 -2.88 -30.97 -14.49
C ARG A 554 -3.20 -29.88 -15.52
N ASN A 555 -4.40 -29.31 -15.48
CA ASN A 555 -4.85 -28.27 -16.40
C ASN A 555 -4.38 -26.86 -15.99
N ILE A 556 -3.91 -26.67 -14.75
CA ILE A 556 -3.45 -25.37 -14.25
C ILE A 556 -1.94 -25.24 -14.44
N LYS A 557 -1.49 -24.14 -15.06
CA LYS A 557 -0.07 -23.82 -15.16
C LYS A 557 0.37 -22.99 -13.95
N LEU A 558 1.00 -23.64 -12.99
CA LEU A 558 1.56 -23.00 -11.80
C LEU A 558 3.06 -22.73 -11.96
N LYS A 559 3.56 -21.74 -11.23
CA LYS A 559 4.99 -21.50 -11.00
C LYS A 559 5.30 -21.69 -9.52
N THR A 560 6.47 -22.24 -9.22
CA THR A 560 6.91 -22.44 -7.85
C THR A 560 7.37 -21.12 -7.23
N LEU A 561 6.87 -20.81 -6.03
CA LEU A 561 7.36 -19.76 -5.14
C LEU A 561 8.21 -20.43 -4.05
N SER A 562 9.51 -20.22 -4.06
CA SER A 562 10.43 -20.91 -3.14
C SER A 562 11.04 -19.98 -2.11
N ILE A 563 11.71 -20.56 -1.10
CA ILE A 563 12.63 -19.80 -0.28
C ILE A 563 13.87 -19.41 -1.11
N GLY A 564 14.44 -18.24 -0.83
CA GLY A 564 15.64 -17.71 -1.47
C GLY A 564 16.67 -17.28 -0.45
N HIS A 565 17.94 -17.37 -0.84
CA HIS A 565 19.04 -16.93 0.00
C HIS A 565 19.45 -15.51 -0.36
N LYS A 566 19.82 -14.73 0.66
CA LYS A 566 20.25 -13.35 0.50
C LYS A 566 21.50 -13.23 -0.38
N ASP A 567 22.43 -14.18 -0.30
CA ASP A 567 23.62 -14.20 -1.14
C ASP A 567 23.27 -14.39 -2.62
N GLU A 568 22.30 -15.26 -2.95
CA GLU A 568 21.82 -15.41 -4.32
C GLU A 568 21.23 -14.10 -4.85
N PHE A 569 20.44 -13.41 -4.03
CA PHE A 569 19.89 -12.10 -4.37
C PHE A 569 20.98 -11.06 -4.65
N TYR A 570 22.02 -10.97 -3.79
CA TYR A 570 23.14 -10.07 -4.03
C TYR A 570 23.89 -10.42 -5.32
N GLN A 571 24.11 -11.71 -5.58
CA GLN A 571 24.74 -12.15 -6.82
C GLN A 571 23.93 -11.69 -8.03
N VAL A 572 22.61 -11.80 -8.01
CA VAL A 572 21.78 -11.26 -9.09
C VAL A 572 22.04 -9.76 -9.29
N MET A 573 22.03 -8.95 -8.22
CA MET A 573 22.24 -7.51 -8.34
C MET A 573 23.61 -7.20 -8.94
N ILE A 574 24.65 -7.96 -8.57
CA ILE A 574 25.99 -7.88 -9.17
C ILE A 574 25.97 -8.21 -10.66
N HIS A 575 25.28 -9.29 -11.06
CA HIS A 575 25.17 -9.70 -12.47
C HIS A 575 24.42 -8.64 -13.30
N LEU A 576 23.37 -8.03 -12.76
CA LEU A 576 22.66 -6.93 -13.42
C LEU A 576 23.57 -5.72 -13.65
N MET A 577 24.37 -5.35 -12.65
CA MET A 577 25.35 -4.27 -12.80
C MET A 577 26.45 -4.61 -13.81
N SER A 578 26.80 -5.89 -13.94
CA SER A 578 27.86 -6.39 -14.82
C SER A 578 27.40 -6.67 -16.25
N ALA A 579 26.12 -6.45 -16.57
CA ALA A 579 25.55 -6.74 -17.88
C ALA A 579 26.26 -5.98 -19.01
N SER A 580 26.59 -6.69 -20.10
CA SER A 580 27.21 -6.10 -21.31
C SER A 580 26.21 -5.34 -22.17
N GLU A 581 24.92 -5.67 -22.06
CA GLU A 581 23.82 -5.01 -22.76
C GLU A 581 23.20 -3.90 -21.91
N ALA A 582 22.48 -2.98 -22.55
CA ALA A 582 21.78 -1.93 -21.80
C ALA A 582 20.67 -2.56 -20.94
N ILE A 583 20.68 -2.30 -19.64
CA ILE A 583 19.67 -2.82 -18.71
C ILE A 583 18.31 -2.14 -18.93
N SER A 584 17.22 -2.88 -18.64
CA SER A 584 15.85 -2.37 -18.82
C SER A 584 15.51 -1.26 -17.80
N LYS A 585 14.38 -0.59 -18.00
CA LYS A 585 13.93 0.46 -17.06
C LYS A 585 13.57 -0.15 -15.70
N GLU A 586 12.94 -1.32 -15.72
CA GLU A 586 12.61 -2.11 -14.53
C GLU A 586 13.89 -2.50 -13.77
N ASP A 587 14.90 -3.02 -14.47
CA ASP A 587 16.20 -3.36 -13.83
C ASP A 587 16.89 -2.14 -13.21
N ILE A 588 16.81 -0.96 -13.86
CA ILE A 588 17.34 0.29 -13.30
C ILE A 588 16.59 0.67 -12.01
N MET A 589 15.28 0.43 -11.94
CA MET A 589 14.49 0.67 -10.72
C MET A 589 14.85 -0.32 -9.61
N ASP A 590 15.05 -1.60 -9.93
CA ASP A 590 15.51 -2.61 -8.98
C ASP A 590 16.89 -2.24 -8.42
N LEU A 591 17.85 -1.89 -9.29
CA LEU A 591 19.18 -1.45 -8.88
C LEU A 591 19.14 -0.15 -8.08
N HIS A 592 18.23 0.77 -8.42
CA HIS A 592 18.01 1.98 -7.64
C HIS A 592 17.55 1.66 -6.21
N SER A 593 16.56 0.79 -6.06
CA SER A 593 16.08 0.33 -4.77
C SER A 593 17.17 -0.43 -4.00
N PHE A 594 17.91 -1.32 -4.66
CA PHE A 594 19.07 -1.99 -4.06
C PHE A 594 20.09 -0.99 -3.53
N ILE A 595 20.54 -0.05 -4.36
CA ILE A 595 21.52 0.99 -4.00
C ILE A 595 20.95 1.95 -2.97
N LYS A 596 19.64 2.14 -2.84
CA LYS A 596 19.05 2.99 -1.81
C LYS A 596 19.03 2.29 -0.44
N TYR A 597 18.60 1.04 -0.39
CA TYR A 597 18.31 0.31 0.85
C TYR A 597 19.50 -0.50 1.40
N GLU A 598 20.52 -0.83 0.59
CA GLU A 598 21.69 -1.59 1.05
C GLU A 598 22.77 -0.72 1.70
N GLU A 599 22.86 -0.70 3.04
CA GLU A 599 23.91 0.06 3.76
C GLU A 599 25.32 -0.20 3.23
N ASN A 600 25.67 -1.46 2.95
CA ASN A 600 27.00 -1.87 2.49
C ASN A 600 27.11 -1.95 0.96
N ARG A 601 26.35 -1.15 0.22
CA ARG A 601 26.22 -1.21 -1.25
C ARG A 601 27.55 -1.20 -2.00
N LEU A 602 28.56 -0.49 -1.48
CA LEU A 602 29.88 -0.38 -2.10
C LEU A 602 30.60 -1.75 -2.20
N LYS A 603 30.32 -2.68 -1.28
CA LYS A 603 30.87 -4.06 -1.31
C LYS A 603 30.40 -4.85 -2.54
N TYR A 604 29.22 -4.52 -3.06
CA TYR A 604 28.56 -5.28 -4.12
C TYR A 604 28.71 -4.64 -5.50
N ILE A 605 29.51 -3.58 -5.65
CA ILE A 605 29.77 -2.99 -6.96
C ILE A 605 30.83 -3.85 -7.68
N PRO A 606 30.55 -4.37 -8.89
CA PRO A 606 31.48 -5.24 -9.60
C PRO A 606 32.72 -4.46 -10.04
N GLU A 607 33.89 -5.10 -10.07
CA GLU A 607 35.16 -4.46 -10.49
C GLU A 607 35.10 -3.82 -11.89
N MET A 608 34.23 -4.32 -12.77
CA MET A 608 34.01 -3.80 -14.12
C MET A 608 32.51 -3.71 -14.43
N ILE A 609 32.11 -2.58 -15.03
CA ILE A 609 30.79 -2.38 -15.63
C ILE A 609 31.00 -2.18 -17.14
N PRO A 610 30.85 -3.23 -17.98
CA PRO A 610 31.25 -3.18 -19.38
C PRO A 610 30.46 -2.15 -20.21
N ASN A 611 29.14 -2.08 -19.98
CA ASN A 611 28.26 -1.19 -20.70
C ASN A 611 28.33 0.25 -20.17
N LYS A 612 28.64 1.21 -21.04
CA LYS A 612 28.84 2.62 -20.67
C LYS A 612 27.57 3.36 -20.27
N GLU A 613 26.40 2.91 -20.75
CA GLU A 613 25.11 3.45 -20.33
C GLU A 613 24.74 2.95 -18.94
N ASN A 614 24.93 1.65 -18.69
CA ASN A 614 24.74 1.06 -17.36
C ASN A 614 25.67 1.74 -16.34
N LEU A 615 26.94 1.93 -16.68
CA LEU A 615 27.91 2.63 -15.85
C LEU A 615 27.39 4.01 -15.43
N ALA A 616 26.95 4.84 -16.38
CA ALA A 616 26.44 6.17 -16.07
C ALA A 616 25.21 6.14 -15.14
N ASN A 617 24.29 5.19 -15.35
CA ASN A 617 23.08 5.02 -14.53
C ASN A 617 23.41 4.55 -13.11
N ILE A 618 24.23 3.50 -12.97
CA ILE A 618 24.62 2.90 -11.68
C ILE A 618 25.40 3.91 -10.84
N ILE A 619 26.41 4.55 -11.43
CA ILE A 619 27.23 5.54 -10.72
C ILE A 619 26.39 6.74 -10.31
N TYR A 620 25.45 7.21 -11.15
CA TYR A 620 24.56 8.29 -10.73
C TYR A 620 23.73 7.91 -9.50
N ARG A 621 23.21 6.67 -9.40
CA ARG A 621 22.50 6.20 -8.19
C ARG A 621 23.40 6.12 -6.97
N LEU A 622 24.64 5.63 -7.13
CA LEU A 622 25.61 5.63 -6.04
C LEU A 622 25.91 7.05 -5.57
N VAL A 623 26.10 7.99 -6.50
CA VAL A 623 26.30 9.40 -6.18
C VAL A 623 25.09 9.98 -5.45
N LEU A 624 23.87 9.62 -5.85
CA LEU A 624 22.65 10.10 -5.20
C LEU A 624 22.54 9.66 -3.73
N TYR A 625 22.85 8.39 -3.42
CA TYR A 625 22.64 7.80 -2.09
C TYR A 625 23.88 7.71 -1.20
N CYS A 626 25.09 7.84 -1.77
CA CYS A 626 26.34 7.94 -1.01
C CYS A 626 26.76 9.40 -0.77
N MET A 627 25.91 10.37 -1.11
CA MET A 627 26.14 11.80 -0.84
C MET A 627 25.84 12.17 0.62
N THR A 628 26.55 11.54 1.56
CA THR A 628 26.95 12.25 2.79
C THR A 628 28.21 13.08 2.47
N GLU A 629 28.78 13.81 3.43
CA GLU A 629 29.78 14.87 3.20
C GLU A 629 31.00 14.47 2.33
N SER A 630 31.26 13.17 2.10
CA SER A 630 32.30 12.65 1.20
C SER A 630 31.76 11.65 0.17
N PRO A 631 31.79 11.95 -1.15
CA PRO A 631 31.45 10.98 -2.19
C PRO A 631 32.49 9.83 -2.25
N PRO A 632 32.08 8.59 -2.60
CA PRO A 632 32.98 7.42 -2.64
C PRO A 632 33.87 7.45 -3.90
N LEU A 633 34.72 8.48 -4.02
CA LEU A 633 35.56 8.72 -5.18
C LEU A 633 36.56 7.59 -5.40
N GLU A 634 37.09 6.97 -4.34
CA GLU A 634 38.00 5.83 -4.45
C GLU A 634 37.36 4.65 -5.18
N THR A 635 36.07 4.38 -4.93
CA THR A 635 35.32 3.34 -5.64
C THR A 635 34.97 3.77 -7.07
N ILE A 636 34.60 5.03 -7.29
CA ILE A 636 34.07 5.49 -8.60
C ILE A 636 35.20 5.74 -9.62
N LEU A 637 36.34 6.28 -9.18
CA LEU A 637 37.44 6.74 -10.06
C LEU A 637 37.93 5.66 -11.05
N PRO A 638 38.16 4.40 -10.64
CA PRO A 638 38.64 3.34 -11.54
C PRO A 638 37.78 3.12 -12.79
N TYR A 639 36.46 3.36 -12.72
CA TYR A 639 35.56 3.15 -13.85
C TYR A 639 35.65 4.23 -14.95
N TYR A 640 36.19 5.41 -14.62
CA TYR A 640 36.23 6.56 -15.54
C TYR A 640 37.64 6.83 -16.05
N THR A 641 37.96 6.21 -17.17
CA THR A 641 39.21 6.44 -17.91
C THR A 641 39.02 7.26 -19.19
N ASN A 642 37.77 7.44 -19.65
CA ASN A 642 37.39 8.19 -20.85
C ASN A 642 36.45 9.36 -20.51
N VAL A 643 36.71 10.53 -21.10
CA VAL A 643 35.94 11.76 -20.81
C VAL A 643 34.48 11.69 -21.29
N ASN A 644 34.20 10.96 -22.37
CA ASN A 644 32.83 10.81 -22.87
C ASN A 644 31.95 9.98 -21.94
N ASP A 645 32.53 9.07 -21.16
CA ASP A 645 31.80 8.35 -20.10
C ASP A 645 31.42 9.31 -18.97
N VAL A 646 32.30 10.25 -18.62
CA VAL A 646 31.97 11.33 -17.65
C VAL A 646 30.85 12.23 -18.20
N LEU A 647 30.84 12.49 -19.51
CA LEU A 647 29.77 13.24 -20.15
C LEU A 647 28.43 12.49 -20.09
N ARG A 648 28.42 11.16 -20.26
CA ARG A 648 27.21 10.32 -20.07
C ARG A 648 26.69 10.41 -18.64
N LEU A 649 27.58 10.36 -17.64
CA LEU A 649 27.18 10.56 -16.24
C LEU A 649 26.50 11.93 -16.05
N ALA A 650 27.08 13.00 -16.61
CA ALA A 650 26.52 14.35 -16.53
C ALA A 650 25.14 14.46 -17.21
N LEU A 651 24.90 13.72 -18.29
CA LEU A 651 23.60 13.62 -18.96
C LEU A 651 22.55 13.00 -18.02
N VAL A 652 22.86 11.85 -17.43
CA VAL A 652 21.98 11.14 -16.49
C VAL A 652 21.71 12.00 -15.25
N MET A 653 22.73 12.65 -14.69
CA MET A 653 22.57 13.58 -13.56
C MET A 653 21.64 14.76 -13.87
N SER A 654 21.46 15.08 -15.16
CA SER A 654 20.58 16.15 -15.65
C SER A 654 19.19 15.66 -16.07
N GLY A 655 18.87 14.38 -15.86
CA GLY A 655 17.59 13.78 -16.23
C GLY A 655 17.47 13.33 -17.68
N ASN A 656 18.58 13.27 -18.44
CA ASN A 656 18.60 12.74 -19.81
C ASN A 656 19.05 11.27 -19.82
N GLN A 657 18.98 10.59 -20.98
CA GLN A 657 19.47 9.22 -21.13
C GLN A 657 20.98 9.20 -21.39
N ALA A 658 21.68 8.16 -20.94
CA ALA A 658 23.11 8.00 -21.22
C ALA A 658 23.41 7.83 -22.73
N SER A 659 22.47 7.25 -23.48
CA SER A 659 22.48 7.14 -24.95
C SER A 659 22.31 8.47 -25.69
N ASP A 660 21.95 9.57 -25.01
CA ASP A 660 21.80 10.88 -25.63
C ASP A 660 23.13 11.56 -25.97
N LEU A 661 24.27 10.88 -25.76
CA LEU A 661 25.59 11.39 -26.13
C LEU A 661 25.63 11.85 -27.60
N GLY A 662 26.03 13.10 -27.81
CA GLY A 662 26.04 13.74 -29.13
C GLY A 662 24.72 14.35 -29.59
N ARG A 663 23.60 14.13 -28.88
CA ARG A 663 22.30 14.76 -29.19
C ARG A 663 22.20 16.19 -28.64
N SER A 664 21.21 16.94 -29.13
CA SER A 664 20.97 18.30 -28.63
C SER A 664 20.11 18.30 -27.36
N VAL A 665 20.74 18.06 -26.21
CA VAL A 665 20.10 18.02 -24.88
C VAL A 665 20.66 19.09 -23.94
N LYS A 666 19.92 19.41 -22.87
CA LYS A 666 20.29 20.43 -21.88
C LYS A 666 20.81 19.79 -20.60
N PHE A 667 21.87 20.37 -20.03
CA PHE A 667 22.34 20.02 -18.69
C PHE A 667 21.65 20.87 -17.62
N LYS A 668 21.42 20.30 -16.44
CA LYS A 668 20.96 21.06 -15.27
C LYS A 668 22.08 21.96 -14.73
N SER A 669 21.74 22.85 -13.79
CA SER A 669 22.76 23.49 -12.98
C SER A 669 23.28 22.49 -11.94
N PHE A 670 24.59 22.22 -11.94
CA PHE A 670 25.20 21.28 -11.00
C PHE A 670 25.49 21.96 -9.65
N LYS A 671 25.23 21.23 -8.55
CA LYS A 671 25.66 21.61 -7.20
C LYS A 671 27.19 21.63 -7.11
N ASN A 672 27.74 22.36 -6.14
CA ASN A 672 29.21 22.43 -5.98
C ASN A 672 29.84 21.05 -5.73
N SER A 673 29.17 20.15 -4.99
CA SER A 673 29.62 18.77 -4.80
C SER A 673 29.62 17.98 -6.12
N GLU A 674 28.55 18.06 -6.91
CA GLU A 674 28.44 17.44 -8.24
C GLU A 674 29.55 17.94 -9.18
N ARG A 675 29.82 19.25 -9.19
CA ARG A 675 30.91 19.85 -9.98
C ARG A 675 32.28 19.28 -9.60
N ARG A 676 32.56 19.15 -8.30
CA ARG A 676 33.83 18.57 -7.82
C ARG A 676 34.00 17.15 -8.32
N ILE A 677 32.96 16.30 -8.22
CA ILE A 677 33.00 14.92 -8.69
C ILE A 677 33.28 14.89 -10.20
N LEU A 678 32.49 15.60 -11.00
CA LEU A 678 32.65 15.62 -12.46
C LEU A 678 34.06 16.08 -12.87
N MET A 679 34.59 17.13 -12.23
CA MET A 679 35.93 17.63 -12.53
C MET A 679 37.04 16.67 -12.10
N THR A 680 36.88 15.99 -10.96
CA THR A 680 37.82 14.96 -10.49
C THR A 680 37.82 13.75 -11.43
N LEU A 681 36.66 13.29 -11.90
CA LEU A 681 36.56 12.19 -12.88
C LEU A 681 37.19 12.57 -14.23
N LEU A 682 36.95 13.79 -14.71
CA LEU A 682 37.60 14.29 -15.93
C LEU A 682 39.12 14.37 -15.78
N ASN A 683 39.61 14.74 -14.59
CA ASN A 683 41.05 14.83 -14.36
C ASN A 683 41.72 13.45 -14.40
N ASN A 684 41.02 12.40 -13.97
CA ASN A 684 41.48 11.02 -14.01
C ASN A 684 41.61 10.43 -15.43
N CYS A 685 40.87 10.99 -16.40
CA CYS A 685 40.87 10.51 -17.77
C CYS A 685 42.16 10.89 -18.51
N ARG A 686 42.68 9.98 -19.35
CA ARG A 686 43.85 10.21 -20.22
C ARG A 686 43.41 10.55 -21.65
N ASN A 687 44.30 11.11 -22.46
CA ASN A 687 44.06 11.40 -23.89
C ASN A 687 42.78 12.22 -24.19
N ARG A 688 42.53 13.25 -23.37
CA ARG A 688 41.23 13.94 -23.30
C ARG A 688 40.87 14.81 -24.51
N TYR A 689 41.86 15.42 -25.15
CA TYR A 689 41.65 16.49 -26.15
C TYR A 689 40.85 16.02 -27.38
N GLU A 690 41.21 14.88 -27.97
CA GLU A 690 40.53 14.35 -29.16
C GLU A 690 39.07 14.00 -28.85
N ASP A 691 38.81 13.41 -27.69
CA ASP A 691 37.47 13.08 -27.23
C ASP A 691 36.61 14.32 -26.93
N PHE A 692 37.21 15.40 -26.40
CA PHE A 692 36.52 16.68 -26.26
C PHE A 692 36.09 17.26 -27.62
N MET A 693 36.93 17.13 -28.64
CA MET A 693 36.63 17.64 -29.98
C MET A 693 35.50 16.84 -30.67
N LYS A 694 35.38 15.53 -30.38
CA LYS A 694 34.33 14.66 -30.95
C LYS A 694 32.91 15.15 -30.69
N TYR A 695 32.64 15.70 -29.50
CA TYR A 695 31.32 16.21 -29.09
C TYR A 695 31.38 17.68 -28.66
N LYS A 696 32.17 18.50 -29.37
CA LYS A 696 32.48 19.90 -29.02
C LYS A 696 31.29 20.71 -28.51
N ASN A 697 30.18 20.76 -29.26
CA ASN A 697 29.01 21.57 -28.88
C ASN A 697 28.33 21.09 -27.58
N MET A 698 28.40 19.79 -27.28
CA MET A 698 27.89 19.26 -26.02
C MET A 698 28.82 19.61 -24.86
N TRP A 699 30.13 19.52 -25.06
CA TRP A 699 31.13 19.95 -24.09
C TRP A 699 31.05 21.44 -23.76
N GLU A 700 30.80 22.30 -24.75
CA GLU A 700 30.55 23.73 -24.52
C GLU A 700 29.38 23.95 -23.56
N ARG A 701 28.22 23.33 -23.83
CA ARG A 701 27.04 23.39 -22.96
C ARG A 701 27.27 22.78 -21.57
N PHE A 702 28.08 21.73 -21.48
CA PHE A 702 28.47 21.15 -20.19
C PHE A 702 29.34 22.13 -19.38
N CYS A 703 30.35 22.74 -20.02
CA CYS A 703 31.26 23.69 -19.41
C CYS A 703 30.52 24.94 -18.89
N GLU A 704 29.47 25.39 -19.60
CA GLU A 704 28.59 26.46 -19.14
C GLU A 704 27.94 26.16 -17.77
N ARG A 705 27.68 24.89 -17.45
CA ARG A 705 27.02 24.48 -16.20
C ARG A 705 27.99 24.06 -15.10
N VAL A 706 29.12 23.46 -15.46
CA VAL A 706 30.14 23.02 -14.51
C VAL A 706 31.09 24.15 -14.08
N HIS A 707 31.24 25.18 -14.91
CA HIS A 707 32.18 26.30 -14.69
C HIS A 707 33.62 25.84 -14.41
N PRO A 708 34.27 25.16 -15.38
CA PRO A 708 35.59 24.55 -15.23
C PRO A 708 36.67 25.53 -14.75
N SER A 709 36.58 26.82 -15.11
CA SER A 709 37.53 27.85 -14.68
C SER A 709 37.69 27.97 -13.16
N LYS A 710 36.66 27.60 -12.37
CA LYS A 710 36.75 27.58 -10.91
C LYS A 710 37.74 26.54 -10.36
N PHE A 711 38.07 25.54 -11.17
CA PHE A 711 38.97 24.44 -10.81
C PHE A 711 40.37 24.60 -11.40
N LYS A 712 40.68 25.74 -12.03
CA LYS A 712 41.96 25.97 -12.72
C LYS A 712 43.18 25.84 -11.81
N ASN A 713 43.07 26.23 -10.54
CA ASN A 713 44.15 26.09 -9.57
C ASN A 713 44.39 24.63 -9.16
N LEU A 714 43.37 23.77 -9.28
CA LEU A 714 43.44 22.36 -8.93
C LEU A 714 43.86 21.51 -10.13
N TYR A 715 43.28 21.77 -11.30
CA TYR A 715 43.45 20.96 -12.51
C TYR A 715 43.81 21.81 -13.74
N PRO A 716 44.95 22.53 -13.72
CA PRO A 716 45.28 23.50 -14.77
C PRO A 716 45.33 22.88 -16.17
N ASP A 717 45.88 21.67 -16.30
CA ASP A 717 46.00 20.96 -17.58
C ASP A 717 44.65 20.51 -18.13
N LEU A 718 43.76 19.99 -17.27
CA LEU A 718 42.40 19.65 -17.66
C LEU A 718 41.63 20.87 -18.19
N ILE A 719 41.77 22.01 -17.52
CA ILE A 719 41.08 23.23 -17.95
C ILE A 719 41.65 23.69 -19.29
N ASN A 720 42.97 23.56 -19.50
CA ASN A 720 43.57 23.86 -20.80
C ASN A 720 43.02 22.93 -21.90
N ASP A 721 42.86 21.63 -21.63
CA ASP A 721 42.29 20.68 -22.59
C ASP A 721 40.82 21.01 -22.92
N LEU A 722 40.00 21.32 -21.91
CA LEU A 722 38.57 21.66 -22.08
C LEU A 722 38.36 22.97 -22.85
N LEU A 723 39.20 23.97 -22.62
CA LEU A 723 39.18 25.23 -23.37
C LEU A 723 39.86 25.08 -24.74
N GLY A 724 40.69 24.05 -24.91
CA GLY A 724 41.46 23.78 -26.13
C GLY A 724 42.31 24.97 -26.60
N SER A 725 42.51 25.06 -27.91
CA SER A 725 43.21 26.19 -28.57
C SER A 725 42.46 27.53 -28.48
N TYR A 726 41.26 27.62 -27.87
CA TYR A 726 40.58 28.90 -27.63
C TYR A 726 41.35 29.83 -26.70
N ARG A 727 42.32 29.34 -25.92
CA ARG A 727 43.24 30.22 -25.19
C ARG A 727 44.17 30.95 -26.17
N ILE A 728 44.73 30.23 -27.15
CA ILE A 728 45.57 30.81 -28.21
C ILE A 728 44.69 31.75 -29.05
N LEU A 729 43.54 31.29 -29.52
CA LEU A 729 42.57 32.10 -30.24
C LEU A 729 41.85 33.12 -29.35
N GLY A 730 42.05 33.21 -28.04
CA GLY A 730 41.33 34.14 -27.16
C GLY A 730 42.16 35.37 -26.80
N THR A 731 43.49 35.24 -26.92
CA THR A 731 44.43 36.34 -26.69
C THR A 731 44.17 37.51 -27.66
N PRO A 732 44.40 38.77 -27.21
CA PRO A 732 44.28 39.95 -28.07
C PRO A 732 45.13 39.85 -29.34
N GLU A 733 46.32 39.25 -29.25
CA GLU A 733 47.29 39.07 -30.32
C GLU A 733 46.73 38.28 -31.53
N HIS A 734 45.91 37.26 -31.29
CA HIS A 734 45.37 36.42 -32.36
C HIS A 734 44.01 36.90 -32.93
N LYS A 735 43.54 38.11 -32.57
CA LYS A 735 42.23 38.64 -33.01
C LYS A 735 42.10 38.78 -34.53
N LYS A 736 43.18 39.18 -35.21
CA LYS A 736 43.21 39.29 -36.67
C LYS A 736 43.04 37.94 -37.36
N ILE A 737 43.83 36.95 -36.94
CA ILE A 737 43.79 35.57 -37.48
C ILE A 737 42.41 34.94 -37.28
N ARG A 738 41.72 35.23 -36.16
CA ARG A 738 40.32 34.82 -35.94
C ARG A 738 39.33 35.40 -36.94
N MET A 739 39.43 36.71 -37.20
CA MET A 739 38.55 37.37 -38.16
C MET A 739 38.79 36.81 -39.57
N GLU A 740 40.06 36.53 -39.89
CA GLU A 740 40.45 35.91 -41.15
C GLU A 740 39.92 34.48 -41.30
N TYR A 741 40.09 33.63 -40.29
CA TYR A 741 39.55 32.25 -40.29
C TYR A 741 38.01 32.23 -40.40
N ARG A 742 37.31 33.13 -39.69
CA ARG A 742 35.85 33.27 -39.81
C ARG A 742 35.43 33.74 -41.20
N PHE A 743 36.19 34.65 -41.80
CA PHE A 743 35.97 35.10 -43.17
C PHE A 743 36.13 33.95 -44.17
N TYR A 744 37.17 33.12 -44.04
CA TYR A 744 37.34 31.93 -44.89
C TYR A 744 36.19 30.92 -44.73
N LEU A 745 35.71 30.67 -43.51
CA LEU A 745 34.54 29.81 -43.30
C LEU A 745 33.28 30.35 -44.00
N SER A 746 33.02 31.66 -43.90
CA SER A 746 31.91 32.29 -44.61
C SER A 746 32.05 32.21 -46.13
N LEU A 747 33.28 32.28 -46.66
CA LEU A 747 33.54 32.08 -48.09
C LEU A 747 33.28 30.64 -48.55
N TYR A 748 33.66 29.65 -47.75
CA TYR A 748 33.37 28.24 -48.03
C TYR A 748 31.86 27.94 -48.02
N GLU A 749 31.11 28.46 -47.03
CA GLU A 749 29.65 28.34 -47.01
C GLU A 749 29.00 29.01 -48.23
N LEU A 750 29.52 30.16 -48.67
CA LEU A 750 29.07 30.82 -49.89
C LEU A 750 29.34 29.96 -51.13
N ASP A 751 30.54 29.36 -51.26
CA ASP A 751 30.90 28.49 -52.37
C ASP A 751 29.98 27.24 -52.44
N ASP A 752 29.68 26.62 -51.30
CA ASP A 752 28.76 25.48 -51.26
C ASP A 752 27.33 25.87 -51.64
N ARG A 753 26.85 27.03 -51.18
CA ARG A 753 25.56 27.60 -51.62
C ARG A 753 25.55 27.89 -53.13
N PHE A 754 26.66 28.39 -53.68
CA PHE A 754 26.80 28.62 -55.12
C PHE A 754 26.78 27.32 -55.92
N LYS A 755 27.44 26.26 -55.45
CA LYS A 755 27.38 24.92 -56.06
C LYS A 755 25.94 24.39 -56.07
N GLU A 756 25.23 24.52 -54.95
CA GLU A 756 23.85 24.07 -54.84
C GLU A 756 22.91 24.85 -55.78
N TYR A 757 23.09 26.17 -55.84
CA TYR A 757 22.36 27.03 -56.79
C TYR A 757 22.65 26.66 -58.25
N LYS A 758 23.92 26.42 -58.60
CA LYS A 758 24.34 25.98 -59.94
C LYS A 758 23.68 24.67 -60.34
N GLU A 759 23.58 23.70 -59.44
CA GLU A 759 22.87 22.44 -59.71
C GLU A 759 21.36 22.65 -59.88
N LYS A 760 20.74 23.50 -59.06
CA LYS A 760 19.33 23.89 -59.22
C LYS A 760 19.07 24.50 -60.61
N VAL A 761 19.91 25.42 -61.07
CA VAL A 761 19.81 26.05 -62.40
C VAL A 761 20.01 25.01 -63.52
N ARG A 762 21.01 24.13 -63.41
CA ARG A 762 21.22 23.04 -64.39
C ARG A 762 19.99 22.14 -64.52
N LYS A 763 19.36 21.79 -63.41
CA LYS A 763 18.14 20.98 -63.38
C LYS A 763 16.97 21.71 -64.06
N TYR A 764 16.80 23.00 -63.78
CA TYR A 764 15.79 23.86 -64.41
C TYR A 764 15.97 24.00 -65.93
N VAL A 765 17.22 24.19 -66.40
CA VAL A 765 17.51 24.26 -67.84
C VAL A 765 17.23 22.92 -68.54
N LYS A 766 17.55 21.79 -67.91
CA LYS A 766 17.20 20.46 -68.44
C LYS A 766 15.68 20.27 -68.56
N GLU A 767 14.92 20.69 -67.55
CA GLU A 767 13.45 20.71 -67.56
C GLU A 767 12.88 21.53 -68.73
N LEU A 768 13.40 22.74 -68.96
CA LEU A 768 12.99 23.60 -70.09
C LEU A 768 13.29 22.95 -71.45
N LYS A 769 14.46 22.35 -71.61
CA LYS A 769 14.82 21.61 -72.84
C LYS A 769 13.89 20.42 -73.08
N LYS A 770 13.51 19.70 -72.01
CA LYS A 770 12.56 18.57 -72.06
C LYS A 770 11.15 19.03 -72.44
N LYS A 771 10.67 20.16 -71.89
CA LYS A 771 9.40 20.80 -72.28
C LYS A 771 9.40 21.25 -73.75
N LYS A 772 10.51 21.80 -74.25
CA LYS A 772 10.66 22.21 -75.66
C LYS A 772 10.64 21.03 -76.63
N ARG A 773 11.30 19.90 -76.29
CA ARG A 773 11.22 18.65 -77.06
C ARG A 773 9.80 18.09 -77.13
N ARG A 774 9.11 18.00 -75.98
CA ARG A 774 7.70 17.56 -75.92
C ARG A 774 6.74 18.45 -76.72
N ARG A 775 7.01 19.75 -76.84
CA ARG A 775 6.24 20.67 -77.70
C ARG A 775 6.49 20.44 -79.19
N LYS A 776 7.73 20.13 -79.59
CA LYS A 776 8.06 19.76 -80.98
C LYS A 776 7.40 18.43 -81.38
N GLU A 777 7.50 17.40 -80.53
CA GLU A 777 6.89 16.08 -80.78
C GLU A 777 5.36 16.13 -80.89
N LYS A 778 4.69 17.02 -80.13
CA LYS A 778 3.25 17.28 -80.26
C LYS A 778 2.86 18.07 -81.53
N GLY A 779 3.79 18.81 -82.13
CA GLY A 779 3.58 19.50 -83.40
C GLY A 779 3.62 18.54 -84.59
N THR A 780 4.60 17.63 -84.63
CA THR A 780 4.77 16.58 -85.66
C THR A 780 3.74 15.44 -85.62
N ARG A 781 2.84 15.41 -84.62
CA ARG A 781 1.71 14.45 -84.57
C ARG A 781 0.38 15.08 -85.02
N LYS A 782 0.39 16.36 -85.43
CA LYS A 782 -0.78 17.10 -85.92
C LYS A 782 -0.71 17.45 -87.41
N GLU A 783 0.40 17.11 -88.06
CA GLU A 783 0.53 16.90 -89.51
C GLU A 783 0.36 15.40 -89.78
#